data_AF-A0A536EDH6-F1
#
_entry.id   AF-A0A536EDH6-F1
#
_cell.length_a   1.000
_cell.length_b   1.000
_cell.length_c   1.000
_cell.angle_alpha   90.00
_cell.angle_beta   90.00
_cell.angle_gamma   90.00
#
_symmetry.space_group_name_H-M   'P 1'
#
loop_
_entity.id
_entity.type
_entity.pdbx_description
1 polymer ?
#
loop_
_entity_poly.entity_id
_entity_poly.type
_entity_poly.pdbx_seq_one_letter_code
_entity_poly.pdbx_strand_id
1 'polypeptide(L)'
;MPLFMDTPGGGKMERGERPSDAKLLGARIGRFALLSMTAFLALLGTPTGLTQGTEPAGAVGLREGMQLEGPARVVVRALPAATQTAGQPQEIVRRPRPAPQAPQEAQGAAPDANAGDGSFAAQTALAPALSGTGFEGLDDGNDSALAGFTLTPPDPQVAVGPNHVFEMVNVIGRIYTRSGAPVQTFTLGSFFGVPAGFSDSDPRVFYDALSGRWFASFVSFVDLSGSQTDKARLHLAISQTDDPTGAWNVYFVSFDQVFPDYEAIGVTTDKFTVSSNIFDIDSPSYFGVETLVLEKGDVLAGLPGASVHLFAFPRRTDRFTVRPAQSLSVGTDQFLVTRDRNVATTLTVIKVTGTPAAGNVTEAFAANKMIIAQNAPPASVALGGNIDSGDQRLLDAMWRNGRLWTSASAACVPAGDGTTRSCAHLIEVDTGPTPPNVLEDIMFGEVAQYYAWPALRTDASGDLYVSLTHTNSLIFPEARATGRLAGDPPNTLNGTTLLRAGDIAHNSTRWGDYLAVAVDPLFTECVWLVGEYSKNTPGAHWGTFIARSSQRTGCDGDSDGWSDAAEVIIGTNPALACGTRAWPPDINDDHSVDISDVVVLTGNFGRRVPPTPARPNIAPDPPDGFIDVTDIARMTGLFGQRCS
;
A
#
# COMPACT_ATOMS: atom_id res chain seq x y z
N MET A 1 -18.60 9.32 67.85
CA MET A 1 -18.66 10.55 68.68
C MET A 1 -17.32 10.73 69.41
N PRO A 2 -16.99 11.94 69.91
CA PRO A 2 -15.64 12.48 69.66
C PRO A 2 -14.62 12.54 70.83
N LEU A 3 -13.34 12.49 70.44
CA LEU A 3 -12.14 13.24 70.89
C LEU A 3 -11.77 13.51 72.39
N PHE A 4 -10.45 13.29 72.61
CA PHE A 4 -9.45 14.04 73.43
C PHE A 4 -9.05 13.65 74.87
N MET A 5 -7.70 13.54 75.05
CA MET A 5 -6.83 13.61 76.25
C MET A 5 -7.02 12.53 77.36
N ASP A 6 -5.98 12.05 78.07
CA ASP A 6 -4.82 12.75 78.66
C ASP A 6 -3.46 11.95 78.61
N THR A 7 -2.48 12.28 79.47
CA THR A 7 -1.06 11.83 79.52
C THR A 7 -0.63 11.41 80.97
N PRO A 8 0.65 11.31 81.44
CA PRO A 8 1.99 11.05 80.83
C PRO A 8 2.86 9.97 81.60
N GLY A 9 4.13 9.70 81.19
CA GLY A 9 5.23 9.43 82.16
C GLY A 9 6.32 8.33 81.92
N GLY A 10 7.60 8.73 81.80
CA GLY A 10 8.84 7.90 82.02
C GLY A 10 9.33 6.99 80.86
N GLY A 11 10.63 6.68 80.67
CA GLY A 11 11.89 7.10 81.33
C GLY A 11 13.19 6.60 80.61
N LYS A 12 14.35 7.23 80.90
CA LYS A 12 15.74 7.00 80.37
C LYS A 12 16.36 5.61 80.75
N MET A 13 17.50 5.09 80.25
CA MET A 13 18.40 5.26 79.06
C MET A 13 19.49 4.12 79.04
N GLU A 14 20.08 3.84 77.86
CA GLU A 14 21.49 3.42 77.57
C GLU A 14 22.23 2.18 78.18
N ARG A 15 23.03 1.51 77.30
CA ARG A 15 24.28 0.69 77.50
C ARG A 15 24.20 -0.62 78.33
N GLY A 16 25.03 -1.64 78.10
CA GLY A 16 25.97 -1.92 77.00
C GLY A 16 27.07 -2.97 77.33
N GLU A 17 27.54 -3.74 76.31
CA GLU A 17 28.85 -4.45 76.22
C GLU A 17 29.15 -5.67 77.15
N ARG A 18 29.42 -6.90 76.65
CA ARG A 18 30.68 -7.53 76.10
C ARG A 18 31.72 -7.94 77.19
N PRO A 19 32.79 -8.77 76.95
CA PRO A 19 33.25 -9.57 75.79
C PRO A 19 33.74 -11.03 76.14
N SER A 20 34.67 -11.59 75.32
CA SER A 20 35.66 -12.69 75.55
C SER A 20 35.18 -14.16 75.55
N ASP A 21 35.95 -15.19 75.14
CA ASP A 21 37.22 -15.34 74.36
C ASP A 21 37.24 -16.80 73.77
N ALA A 22 37.82 -17.22 72.63
CA ALA A 22 38.95 -16.84 71.76
C ALA A 22 40.24 -17.71 71.90
N LYS A 23 41.09 -17.73 70.85
CA LYS A 23 42.47 -18.32 70.73
C LYS A 23 42.48 -19.85 70.43
N LEU A 24 43.46 -20.53 69.77
CA LEU A 24 44.66 -20.27 68.92
C LEU A 24 45.10 -21.65 68.28
N LEU A 25 46.15 -21.92 67.45
CA LEU A 25 47.24 -21.18 66.74
C LEU A 25 47.85 -22.03 65.57
N GLY A 26 48.09 -21.44 64.38
CA GLY A 26 49.20 -21.80 63.45
C GLY A 26 49.09 -23.07 62.56
N ALA A 27 49.90 -23.25 61.50
CA ALA A 27 50.90 -22.36 60.88
C ALA A 27 51.23 -22.68 59.39
N ARG A 28 51.54 -21.61 58.62
CA ARG A 28 52.52 -21.36 57.51
C ARG A 28 53.20 -22.56 56.79
N ILE A 29 53.60 -22.51 55.51
CA ILE A 29 54.22 -21.45 54.64
C ILE A 29 53.79 -21.71 53.15
N GLY A 30 53.74 -20.81 52.16
CA GLY A 30 53.97 -19.35 52.06
C GLY A 30 54.92 -18.90 50.91
N ARG A 31 54.75 -17.67 50.36
CA ARG A 31 55.54 -16.95 49.29
C ARG A 31 55.19 -17.30 47.82
N PHE A 32 55.27 -16.37 46.84
CA PHE A 32 55.70 -14.95 46.82
C PHE A 32 55.05 -14.11 45.69
N ALA A 33 54.96 -12.78 45.90
CA ALA A 33 54.91 -11.67 44.90
C ALA A 33 53.62 -11.45 44.06
N LEU A 34 53.16 -10.21 43.77
CA LEU A 34 53.61 -8.87 44.19
C LEU A 34 52.43 -7.85 44.33
N LEU A 35 52.75 -6.69 44.91
CA LEU A 35 51.94 -5.48 45.26
C LEU A 35 51.51 -4.64 44.02
N SER A 36 50.70 -3.55 44.05
CA SER A 36 49.59 -2.97 44.89
C SER A 36 49.30 -1.52 44.36
N MET A 37 48.34 -0.65 44.75
CA MET A 37 47.22 -0.59 45.72
C MET A 37 46.31 0.64 45.44
N THR A 38 45.00 0.61 45.77
CA THR A 38 44.08 1.79 46.02
C THR A 38 43.81 2.82 44.88
N ALA A 39 42.68 3.56 44.78
CA ALA A 39 41.42 3.64 45.55
C ALA A 39 40.25 4.28 44.72
N PHE A 40 39.00 4.10 45.22
CA PHE A 40 37.76 4.92 45.06
C PHE A 40 37.65 5.99 43.94
N LEU A 41 36.62 5.89 43.05
CA LEU A 41 35.47 6.84 43.01
C LEU A 41 34.27 6.41 42.12
N ALA A 42 33.07 6.69 42.63
CA ALA A 42 31.77 7.04 42.02
C ALA A 42 31.30 6.60 40.58
N LEU A 43 30.12 5.93 40.60
CA LEU A 43 28.91 6.12 39.74
C LEU A 43 28.76 5.49 38.35
N LEU A 44 27.45 5.28 38.02
CA LEU A 44 26.81 4.86 36.76
C LEU A 44 27.08 3.43 36.25
N GLY A 45 26.12 2.53 36.52
CA GLY A 45 25.95 1.24 35.85
C GLY A 45 24.47 1.02 35.50
N THR A 46 24.19 0.48 34.32
CA THR A 46 22.85 0.39 33.72
C THR A 46 22.00 -0.79 34.25
N PRO A 47 20.67 -0.64 34.36
CA PRO A 47 19.78 -1.79 34.59
C PRO A 47 19.63 -2.61 33.30
N THR A 48 20.12 -3.86 33.37
CA THR A 48 19.56 -5.09 32.76
C THR A 48 18.71 -4.94 31.48
N GLY A 49 19.25 -5.41 30.34
CA GLY A 49 18.49 -5.52 29.09
C GLY A 49 17.44 -6.65 29.10
N LEU A 50 16.44 -6.52 28.24
CA LEU A 50 15.45 -7.57 27.95
C LEU A 50 16.03 -8.56 26.92
N THR A 51 15.97 -9.85 27.21
CA THR A 51 16.34 -10.91 26.25
C THR A 51 15.27 -11.03 25.18
N GLN A 52 15.68 -10.98 23.90
CA GLN A 52 14.80 -11.40 22.80
C GLN A 52 14.40 -12.87 23.01
N GLY A 53 13.11 -13.18 22.87
CA GLY A 53 12.62 -14.55 22.89
C GLY A 53 12.99 -15.26 21.60
N THR A 54 13.88 -16.25 21.67
CA THR A 54 14.05 -17.23 20.58
C THR A 54 12.86 -18.18 20.58
N GLU A 55 12.06 -18.18 19.52
CA GLU A 55 10.98 -19.17 19.40
C GLU A 55 11.55 -20.60 19.28
N PRO A 56 10.90 -21.61 19.88
CA PRO A 56 11.35 -22.98 19.79
C PRO A 56 11.16 -23.54 18.38
N ALA A 57 12.20 -24.15 17.82
CA ALA A 57 12.14 -24.76 16.50
C ALA A 57 11.17 -25.97 16.48
N GLY A 58 9.97 -25.76 15.92
CA GLY A 58 8.96 -26.79 15.69
C GLY A 58 7.88 -26.26 14.77
N ALA A 59 7.49 -27.05 13.76
CA ALA A 59 6.47 -26.65 12.81
C ALA A 59 5.09 -26.62 13.48
N VAL A 60 4.65 -25.42 13.88
CA VAL A 60 3.25 -25.15 14.18
C VAL A 60 2.53 -25.03 12.85
N GLY A 61 1.82 -26.10 12.47
CA GLY A 61 0.86 -26.03 11.36
C GLY A 61 -0.29 -25.08 11.69
N LEU A 62 -1.22 -24.93 10.75
CA LEU A 62 -2.49 -24.21 10.94
C LEU A 62 -3.06 -24.44 12.35
N ARG A 63 -3.45 -23.34 13.02
CA ARG A 63 -4.14 -23.40 14.32
C ARG A 63 -5.32 -24.35 14.23
N GLU A 64 -5.53 -25.17 15.26
CA GLU A 64 -6.52 -26.26 15.26
C GLU A 64 -7.91 -25.75 14.80
N GLY A 65 -8.33 -26.17 13.60
CA GLY A 65 -9.58 -25.74 12.94
C GLY A 65 -9.43 -24.75 11.78
N MET A 66 -8.32 -24.04 11.64
CA MET A 66 -8.06 -23.15 10.50
C MET A 66 -7.71 -23.98 9.25
N GLN A 67 -8.39 -23.72 8.13
CA GLN A 67 -8.16 -24.41 6.86
C GLN A 67 -8.32 -23.44 5.68
N LEU A 68 -7.54 -23.64 4.62
CA LEU A 68 -7.77 -23.00 3.32
C LEU A 68 -8.79 -23.83 2.51
N GLU A 69 -9.90 -23.21 2.16
CA GLU A 69 -10.98 -23.79 1.36
C GLU A 69 -10.88 -23.32 -0.10
N GLY A 70 -11.37 -24.13 -1.06
CA GLY A 70 -11.30 -23.85 -2.50
C GLY A 70 -10.22 -24.62 -3.28
N PRO A 71 -9.79 -24.14 -4.46
CA PRO A 71 -10.27 -22.93 -5.12
C PRO A 71 -11.62 -23.16 -5.80
N ALA A 72 -12.54 -22.20 -5.63
CA ALA A 72 -13.61 -22.01 -6.61
C ALA A 72 -12.99 -21.41 -7.88
N ARG A 73 -13.37 -21.90 -9.06
CA ARG A 73 -12.89 -21.35 -10.34
C ARG A 73 -13.89 -20.34 -10.89
N VAL A 74 -13.59 -19.07 -10.70
CA VAL A 74 -14.39 -17.95 -11.24
C VAL A 74 -13.83 -17.52 -12.59
N VAL A 75 -14.68 -17.07 -13.51
CA VAL A 75 -14.26 -16.52 -14.81
C VAL A 75 -14.90 -15.15 -14.96
N VAL A 76 -14.08 -14.10 -14.93
CA VAL A 76 -14.57 -12.72 -14.78
C VAL A 76 -15.47 -12.32 -15.95
N ARG A 77 -15.05 -12.56 -17.21
CA ARG A 77 -15.87 -12.36 -18.42
C ARG A 77 -17.13 -13.22 -18.53
N ALA A 78 -17.39 -14.10 -17.56
CA ALA A 78 -18.60 -14.91 -17.45
C ALA A 78 -19.39 -14.66 -16.15
N LEU A 79 -18.94 -13.72 -15.31
CA LEU A 79 -19.76 -13.15 -14.23
C LEU A 79 -21.00 -12.49 -14.85
N PRO A 80 -22.15 -12.47 -14.14
CA PRO A 80 -23.33 -11.78 -14.63
C PRO A 80 -23.02 -10.29 -14.86
N ALA A 81 -23.35 -9.79 -16.05
CA ALA A 81 -23.42 -8.34 -16.26
C ALA A 81 -24.39 -7.75 -15.23
N ALA A 82 -23.94 -6.73 -14.50
CA ALA A 82 -24.55 -6.34 -13.24
C ALA A 82 -26.03 -5.97 -13.38
N THR A 83 -26.89 -6.87 -12.92
CA THR A 83 -28.33 -6.64 -12.70
C THR A 83 -28.55 -6.15 -11.28
N GLN A 84 -29.53 -5.25 -11.10
CA GLN A 84 -29.96 -4.75 -9.79
C GLN A 84 -30.54 -5.86 -8.89
N THR A 85 -29.67 -6.65 -8.25
CA THR A 85 -30.03 -7.41 -7.05
C THR A 85 -30.10 -6.43 -5.89
N ALA A 86 -31.32 -6.17 -5.40
CA ALA A 86 -31.54 -5.32 -4.24
C ALA A 86 -30.97 -5.97 -2.96
N GLY A 87 -29.69 -5.70 -2.68
CA GLY A 87 -29.13 -5.90 -1.35
C GLY A 87 -29.94 -5.09 -0.33
N GLN A 88 -30.09 -5.63 0.88
CA GLN A 88 -30.53 -4.77 1.98
C GLN A 88 -29.42 -3.77 2.27
N PRO A 89 -29.70 -2.47 2.45
CA PRO A 89 -28.73 -1.56 3.01
C PRO A 89 -28.39 -2.06 4.43
N GLN A 90 -27.18 -2.56 4.61
CA GLN A 90 -26.65 -2.92 5.92
C GLN A 90 -25.58 -1.90 6.26
N GLU A 91 -25.80 -1.20 7.37
CA GLU A 91 -24.82 -0.29 7.95
C GLU A 91 -23.62 -1.13 8.39
N ILE A 92 -22.56 -1.17 7.58
CA ILE A 92 -21.34 -1.91 7.93
C ILE A 92 -20.75 -1.24 9.16
N VAL A 93 -20.86 -1.90 10.31
CA VAL A 93 -20.33 -1.43 11.60
C VAL A 93 -18.80 -1.60 11.62
N ARG A 94 -18.10 -0.92 10.70
CA ARG A 94 -16.64 -0.80 10.72
C ARG A 94 -16.24 -0.14 12.03
N ARG A 95 -15.40 -0.84 12.80
CA ARG A 95 -15.28 -0.59 14.25
C ARG A 95 -14.53 0.71 14.55
N PRO A 96 -14.73 1.30 15.75
CA PRO A 96 -14.49 2.72 15.96
C PRO A 96 -13.03 3.16 15.71
N ARG A 97 -12.86 4.02 14.71
CA ARG A 97 -11.90 5.12 14.82
C ARG A 97 -12.37 6.09 15.91
N PRO A 98 -11.47 6.85 16.57
CA PRO A 98 -11.88 7.99 17.37
C PRO A 98 -12.72 8.94 16.52
N ALA A 99 -13.92 9.33 16.99
CA ALA A 99 -14.85 10.12 16.20
C ALA A 99 -14.28 11.52 15.89
N PRO A 100 -14.29 11.97 14.62
CA PRO A 100 -14.09 13.38 14.28
C PRO A 100 -15.13 14.28 14.98
N GLN A 101 -14.76 15.52 15.28
CA GLN A 101 -15.70 16.49 15.84
C GLN A 101 -16.67 16.98 14.75
N ALA A 102 -17.96 17.07 15.09
CA ALA A 102 -19.03 17.30 14.12
C ALA A 102 -18.94 18.67 13.42
N PRO A 103 -19.24 18.76 12.11
CA PRO A 103 -19.37 20.04 11.40
C PRO A 103 -20.54 20.89 11.88
N GLN A 104 -20.50 22.19 11.57
CA GLN A 104 -21.68 23.06 11.57
C GLN A 104 -22.17 23.28 10.12
N GLU A 105 -23.48 23.27 9.90
CA GLU A 105 -24.07 23.45 8.57
C GLU A 105 -23.76 24.83 7.97
N ALA A 106 -23.37 24.85 6.68
CA ALA A 106 -23.24 26.07 5.90
C ALA A 106 -23.81 25.86 4.49
N GLN A 107 -25.03 26.34 4.25
CA GLN A 107 -25.66 26.29 2.92
C GLN A 107 -25.14 27.45 2.06
N GLY A 108 -24.49 27.12 0.94
CA GLY A 108 -24.00 28.08 -0.05
C GLY A 108 -24.07 27.50 -1.46
N ALA A 109 -24.28 28.36 -2.47
CA ALA A 109 -24.22 27.94 -3.87
C ALA A 109 -22.76 27.72 -4.30
N ALA A 110 -22.53 26.75 -5.19
CA ALA A 110 -21.19 26.37 -5.63
C ALA A 110 -20.49 27.51 -6.41
N PRO A 111 -19.20 27.79 -6.15
CA PRO A 111 -18.35 28.60 -7.02
C PRO A 111 -17.90 27.78 -8.25
N ASP A 112 -17.33 28.47 -9.25
CA ASP A 112 -16.70 27.81 -10.41
C ASP A 112 -15.50 26.95 -9.99
N ALA A 113 -15.40 25.74 -10.54
CA ALA A 113 -14.50 24.67 -10.06
C ALA A 113 -13.00 25.05 -10.07
N ASN A 114 -12.39 25.10 -8.88
CA ASN A 114 -10.95 25.25 -8.57
C ASN A 114 -10.11 26.11 -9.56
N ALA A 115 -10.67 27.19 -10.10
CA ALA A 115 -10.06 28.01 -11.15
C ALA A 115 -8.99 28.99 -10.61
N GLY A 116 -7.91 28.46 -9.99
CA GLY A 116 -6.93 29.32 -9.32
C GLY A 116 -5.70 28.69 -8.67
N ASP A 117 -5.00 27.75 -9.31
CA ASP A 117 -3.60 27.40 -8.93
C ASP A 117 -2.64 28.55 -9.32
N GLY A 118 -2.86 29.70 -8.69
CA GLY A 118 -2.24 31.00 -8.99
C GLY A 118 -1.33 31.48 -7.86
N SER A 119 -0.04 31.17 -7.98
CA SER A 119 1.07 31.62 -7.14
C SER A 119 1.14 31.12 -5.69
N PHE A 120 1.95 30.06 -5.50
CA PHE A 120 2.75 29.89 -4.28
C PHE A 120 4.24 29.81 -4.67
N ALA A 121 5.13 30.21 -3.76
CA ALA A 121 6.54 30.44 -4.09
C ALA A 121 7.31 29.13 -4.27
N ALA A 122 8.03 29.01 -5.39
CA ALA A 122 8.70 27.78 -5.76
C ALA A 122 9.76 27.32 -4.74
N GLN A 123 9.55 26.13 -4.16
CA GLN A 123 10.66 25.21 -3.98
C GLN A 123 11.07 24.72 -5.38
N THR A 124 12.37 24.61 -5.65
CA THR A 124 12.91 24.27 -6.98
C THR A 124 12.82 22.78 -7.34
N ALA A 125 11.92 22.03 -6.69
CA ALA A 125 11.71 20.61 -6.88
C ALA A 125 10.41 20.39 -7.66
N LEU A 126 10.53 19.92 -8.91
CA LEU A 126 9.38 19.70 -9.78
C LEU A 126 8.54 18.53 -9.26
N ALA A 127 7.23 18.76 -9.12
CA ALA A 127 6.27 17.70 -8.84
C ALA A 127 6.25 16.65 -9.99
N PRO A 128 5.90 15.37 -9.74
CA PRO A 128 5.88 14.36 -10.79
C PRO A 128 4.96 14.75 -11.96
N ALA A 129 5.44 14.56 -13.19
CA ALA A 129 4.65 14.83 -14.37
C ALA A 129 3.59 13.74 -14.58
N LEU A 130 2.42 14.11 -15.10
CA LEU A 130 1.46 13.14 -15.62
C LEU A 130 1.88 12.76 -17.05
N SER A 131 1.87 11.47 -17.36
CA SER A 131 2.10 10.98 -18.73
C SER A 131 0.75 10.57 -19.31
N GLY A 132 0.23 11.43 -20.19
CA GLY A 132 -1.11 11.34 -20.74
C GLY A 132 -2.19 12.01 -19.90
N THR A 133 -3.45 11.81 -20.31
CA THR A 133 -4.64 12.19 -19.56
C THR A 133 -5.13 11.02 -18.70
N GLY A 134 -5.30 11.24 -17.39
CA GLY A 134 -6.01 10.28 -16.53
C GLY A 134 -7.52 10.21 -16.83
N PHE A 135 -8.20 9.24 -16.22
CA PHE A 135 -9.61 8.94 -16.47
C PHE A 135 -10.43 8.73 -15.18
N GLU A 136 -11.75 8.85 -15.34
CA GLU A 136 -12.76 8.61 -14.30
C GLU A 136 -12.74 7.15 -13.83
N GLY A 137 -12.56 6.94 -12.53
CA GLY A 137 -12.61 5.63 -11.91
C GLY A 137 -14.03 5.15 -11.58
N LEU A 138 -14.17 4.37 -10.52
CA LEU A 138 -15.44 4.03 -9.89
C LEU A 138 -15.96 5.16 -8.98
N ASP A 139 -17.28 5.23 -8.76
CA ASP A 139 -17.92 6.24 -7.93
C ASP A 139 -19.17 5.74 -7.17
N ASP A 140 -19.67 6.56 -6.24
CA ASP A 140 -20.86 6.32 -5.40
C ASP A 140 -22.12 5.97 -6.22
N GLY A 141 -22.26 6.55 -7.41
CA GLY A 141 -23.34 6.26 -8.35
C GLY A 141 -23.20 4.88 -9.01
N ASN A 142 -21.98 4.35 -9.08
CA ASN A 142 -21.71 3.00 -9.60
C ASN A 142 -22.11 1.96 -8.54
N ASP A 143 -21.76 2.16 -7.26
CA ASP A 143 -22.25 1.32 -6.15
C ASP A 143 -23.80 1.25 -6.17
N SER A 144 -24.45 2.42 -6.22
CA SER A 144 -25.91 2.53 -6.30
C SER A 144 -26.53 1.77 -7.48
N ALA A 145 -25.89 1.83 -8.66
CA ALA A 145 -26.36 1.17 -9.87
C ALA A 145 -26.15 -0.36 -9.90
N LEU A 146 -25.11 -0.86 -9.21
CA LEU A 146 -24.63 -2.24 -9.30
C LEU A 146 -25.03 -3.09 -8.09
N ALA A 147 -24.87 -2.56 -6.88
CA ALA A 147 -25.20 -3.21 -5.61
C ALA A 147 -26.58 -2.81 -5.06
N GLY A 148 -27.15 -1.70 -5.54
CA GLY A 148 -28.46 -1.19 -5.12
C GLY A 148 -28.42 -0.25 -3.89
N PHE A 149 -27.23 0.05 -3.39
CA PHE A 149 -26.97 0.96 -2.27
C PHE A 149 -25.62 1.68 -2.49
N THR A 150 -25.41 2.80 -1.80
CA THR A 150 -24.14 3.56 -1.75
C THR A 150 -23.32 3.14 -0.54
N LEU A 151 -21.99 3.02 -0.64
CA LEU A 151 -21.12 2.65 0.48
C LEU A 151 -19.95 3.63 0.67
N THR A 152 -19.42 3.69 1.89
CA THR A 152 -18.30 4.55 2.33
C THR A 152 -17.65 3.88 3.54
N PRO A 153 -16.31 3.90 3.71
CA PRO A 153 -15.27 4.56 2.92
C PRO A 153 -14.92 3.82 1.60
N PRO A 154 -14.56 4.49 0.50
CA PRO A 154 -14.44 3.86 -0.83
C PRO A 154 -13.28 2.89 -0.98
N ASP A 155 -12.16 3.14 -0.30
CA ASP A 155 -11.00 2.24 -0.22
C ASP A 155 -10.39 1.82 -1.57
N PRO A 156 -10.05 2.77 -2.47
CA PRO A 156 -9.67 2.42 -3.82
C PRO A 156 -8.33 1.68 -3.92
N GLN A 157 -8.32 0.63 -4.71
CA GLN A 157 -7.14 -0.13 -5.10
C GLN A 157 -7.04 -0.23 -6.62
N VAL A 158 -5.83 -0.05 -7.14
CA VAL A 158 -5.53 -0.14 -8.58
C VAL A 158 -4.37 -1.09 -8.83
N ALA A 159 -4.50 -1.88 -9.88
CA ALA A 159 -3.52 -2.84 -10.34
C ALA A 159 -3.41 -2.75 -11.87
N VAL A 160 -2.20 -2.92 -12.42
CA VAL A 160 -1.97 -2.81 -13.87
C VAL A 160 -1.18 -4.01 -14.37
N GLY A 161 -1.74 -4.69 -15.36
CA GLY A 161 -1.13 -5.77 -16.11
C GLY A 161 -0.69 -5.31 -17.51
N PRO A 162 -0.21 -6.23 -18.35
CA PRO A 162 0.25 -5.91 -19.71
C PRO A 162 -0.83 -5.27 -20.57
N ASN A 163 -2.09 -5.71 -20.43
CA ASN A 163 -3.18 -5.35 -21.35
C ASN A 163 -4.32 -4.53 -20.70
N HIS A 164 -4.35 -4.42 -19.37
CA HIS A 164 -5.52 -3.93 -18.63
C HIS A 164 -5.13 -3.19 -17.34
N VAL A 165 -6.00 -2.27 -16.91
CA VAL A 165 -6.04 -1.73 -15.55
C VAL A 165 -7.21 -2.40 -14.82
N PHE A 166 -7.03 -2.80 -13.57
CA PHE A 166 -8.10 -3.35 -12.72
C PHE A 166 -8.19 -2.51 -11.44
N GLU A 167 -9.36 -1.94 -11.21
CA GLU A 167 -9.73 -1.19 -10.03
C GLU A 167 -10.71 -1.99 -9.16
N MET A 168 -10.54 -1.91 -7.84
CA MET A 168 -11.53 -2.35 -6.84
C MET A 168 -11.80 -1.22 -5.85
N VAL A 169 -13.08 -1.01 -5.52
CA VAL A 169 -13.58 0.03 -4.61
C VAL A 169 -14.81 -0.51 -3.90
N ASN A 170 -14.96 -0.29 -2.60
CA ASN A 170 -16.09 -0.78 -1.78
C ASN A 170 -16.40 -2.27 -2.01
N VAL A 171 -17.47 -2.54 -2.77
CA VAL A 171 -18.04 -3.86 -3.10
C VAL A 171 -18.13 -4.09 -4.61
N ILE A 172 -17.45 -3.27 -5.42
CA ILE A 172 -17.45 -3.32 -6.89
C ILE A 172 -16.04 -3.32 -7.48
N GLY A 173 -15.89 -3.98 -8.62
CA GLY A 173 -14.64 -4.07 -9.37
C GLY A 173 -14.85 -3.73 -10.84
N ARG A 174 -13.88 -3.04 -11.45
CA ARG A 174 -13.89 -2.70 -12.87
C ARG A 174 -12.55 -2.93 -13.53
N ILE A 175 -12.59 -3.61 -14.67
CA ILE A 175 -11.46 -3.77 -15.57
C ILE A 175 -11.62 -2.76 -16.71
N TYR A 176 -10.54 -2.04 -17.02
CA TYR A 176 -10.41 -1.07 -18.09
C TYR A 176 -9.33 -1.49 -19.10
N THR A 177 -9.37 -0.94 -20.31
CA THR A 177 -8.18 -0.86 -21.18
C THR A 177 -7.11 0.03 -20.52
N ARG A 178 -5.87 -0.01 -21.02
CA ARG A 178 -4.82 0.95 -20.61
C ARG A 178 -5.25 2.40 -20.83
N SER A 179 -5.93 2.67 -21.94
CA SER A 179 -6.56 3.95 -22.29
C SER A 179 -7.83 4.32 -21.51
N GLY A 180 -8.20 3.59 -20.45
CA GLY A 180 -9.30 3.95 -19.56
C GLY A 180 -10.72 3.65 -20.06
N ALA A 181 -10.88 2.92 -21.16
CA ALA A 181 -12.20 2.47 -21.61
C ALA A 181 -12.67 1.27 -20.75
N PRO A 182 -13.90 1.28 -20.20
CA PRO A 182 -14.38 0.20 -19.34
C PRO A 182 -14.63 -1.09 -20.15
N VAL A 183 -13.94 -2.17 -19.77
CA VAL A 183 -14.09 -3.51 -20.38
C VAL A 183 -15.16 -4.31 -19.67
N GLN A 184 -15.18 -4.31 -18.34
CA GLN A 184 -16.21 -4.99 -17.54
C GLN A 184 -16.31 -4.39 -16.14
N THR A 185 -17.54 -4.32 -15.60
CA THR A 185 -17.80 -3.96 -14.19
C THR A 185 -18.68 -5.04 -13.54
N PHE A 186 -18.40 -5.39 -12.28
CA PHE A 186 -19.07 -6.46 -11.52
C PHE A 186 -19.03 -6.20 -10.01
N THR A 187 -19.89 -6.88 -9.23
CA THR A 187 -19.80 -6.84 -7.76
C THR A 187 -18.71 -7.81 -7.27
N LEU A 188 -17.93 -7.38 -6.27
CA LEU A 188 -16.88 -8.21 -5.67
C LEU A 188 -17.46 -9.44 -4.98
N GLY A 189 -18.65 -9.34 -4.37
CA GLY A 189 -19.39 -10.49 -3.88
C GLY A 189 -19.60 -11.58 -4.94
N SER A 190 -19.85 -11.22 -6.20
CA SER A 190 -19.96 -12.19 -7.30
C SER A 190 -18.60 -12.76 -7.75
N PHE A 191 -17.54 -11.97 -7.67
CA PHE A 191 -16.18 -12.35 -8.06
C PHE A 191 -15.49 -13.27 -7.03
N PHE A 192 -15.65 -12.98 -5.74
CA PHE A 192 -15.12 -13.81 -4.65
C PHE A 192 -16.05 -14.96 -4.24
N GLY A 193 -17.29 -14.99 -4.73
CA GLY A 193 -18.27 -16.02 -4.38
C GLY A 193 -18.80 -15.89 -2.95
N VAL A 194 -19.01 -14.66 -2.49
CA VAL A 194 -19.53 -14.34 -1.15
C VAL A 194 -20.92 -14.99 -0.97
N PRO A 195 -21.18 -15.71 0.15
CA PRO A 195 -22.47 -16.33 0.37
C PRO A 195 -23.59 -15.29 0.60
N ALA A 196 -24.80 -15.59 0.13
CA ALA A 196 -25.96 -14.75 0.40
C ALA A 196 -26.19 -14.60 1.92
N GLY A 197 -26.38 -13.35 2.37
CA GLY A 197 -26.53 -13.00 3.79
C GLY A 197 -25.23 -12.66 4.52
N PHE A 198 -24.09 -12.68 3.83
CA PHE A 198 -22.84 -12.06 4.31
C PHE A 198 -22.75 -10.62 3.79
N SER A 199 -22.27 -9.70 4.63
CA SER A 199 -21.75 -8.39 4.22
C SER A 199 -20.30 -8.53 3.76
N ASP A 200 -19.81 -7.64 2.90
CA ASP A 200 -18.46 -7.69 2.34
C ASP A 200 -17.75 -6.32 2.32
N SER A 201 -16.40 -6.35 2.40
CA SER A 201 -15.56 -5.16 2.68
C SER A 201 -14.07 -5.42 2.39
N ASP A 202 -13.28 -4.34 2.44
CA ASP A 202 -11.81 -4.32 2.44
C ASP A 202 -11.14 -4.93 1.18
N PRO A 203 -11.43 -4.41 -0.03
CA PRO A 203 -10.83 -4.93 -1.26
C PRO A 203 -9.32 -4.67 -1.33
N ARG A 204 -8.59 -5.66 -1.85
CA ARG A 204 -7.18 -5.54 -2.29
C ARG A 204 -7.02 -6.11 -3.68
N VAL A 205 -6.27 -5.43 -4.54
CA VAL A 205 -5.77 -5.99 -5.81
C VAL A 205 -4.40 -5.43 -6.15
N PHE A 206 -3.50 -6.29 -6.66
CA PHE A 206 -2.25 -5.87 -7.31
C PHE A 206 -1.85 -6.88 -8.40
N TYR A 207 -0.93 -6.48 -9.28
CA TYR A 207 -0.34 -7.34 -10.31
C TYR A 207 1.12 -7.65 -9.97
N ASP A 208 1.47 -8.93 -9.95
CA ASP A 208 2.85 -9.39 -9.84
C ASP A 208 3.44 -9.64 -11.22
N ALA A 209 4.28 -8.71 -11.68
CA ALA A 209 5.00 -8.84 -12.93
C ALA A 209 5.99 -10.03 -12.96
N LEU A 210 6.45 -10.54 -11.81
CA LEU A 210 7.45 -11.62 -11.76
C LEU A 210 6.86 -13.01 -12.06
N SER A 211 5.61 -13.27 -11.69
CA SER A 211 4.86 -14.48 -12.12
C SER A 211 3.89 -14.21 -13.28
N GLY A 212 3.65 -12.93 -13.61
CA GLY A 212 2.69 -12.50 -14.62
C GLY A 212 1.25 -12.81 -14.19
N ARG A 213 0.88 -12.42 -12.97
CA ARG A 213 -0.39 -12.81 -12.32
C ARG A 213 -0.97 -11.73 -11.43
N TRP A 214 -2.28 -11.73 -11.32
CA TRP A 214 -3.04 -10.85 -10.44
C TRP A 214 -3.32 -11.55 -9.12
N PHE A 215 -3.21 -10.80 -8.03
CA PHE A 215 -3.49 -11.25 -6.67
C PHE A 215 -4.48 -10.27 -6.04
N ALA A 216 -5.50 -10.81 -5.37
CA ALA A 216 -6.52 -10.01 -4.69
C ALA A 216 -6.97 -10.65 -3.37
N SER A 217 -7.43 -9.82 -2.43
CA SER A 217 -8.11 -10.24 -1.21
C SER A 217 -9.34 -9.38 -0.94
N PHE A 218 -10.22 -9.90 -0.09
CA PHE A 218 -11.48 -9.29 0.28
C PHE A 218 -12.02 -10.00 1.52
N VAL A 219 -12.79 -9.32 2.36
CA VAL A 219 -13.36 -9.90 3.57
C VAL A 219 -14.88 -9.96 3.46
N SER A 220 -15.49 -11.07 3.87
CA SER A 220 -16.95 -11.15 4.03
C SER A 220 -17.32 -11.73 5.38
N PHE A 221 -18.38 -11.22 6.01
CA PHE A 221 -18.79 -11.62 7.36
C PHE A 221 -20.30 -11.65 7.54
N VAL A 222 -20.74 -12.40 8.55
CA VAL A 222 -22.10 -12.36 9.10
C VAL A 222 -22.01 -12.11 10.60
N ASP A 223 -22.74 -11.08 11.05
CA ASP A 223 -22.85 -10.56 12.42
C ASP A 223 -24.35 -10.51 12.75
N LEU A 224 -24.75 -11.17 13.84
CA LEU A 224 -26.13 -11.41 14.25
C LEU A 224 -26.30 -11.20 15.77
N SER A 225 -25.70 -10.14 16.31
CA SER A 225 -25.98 -9.55 17.65
C SER A 225 -26.27 -10.56 18.77
N GLY A 226 -25.19 -11.08 19.40
CA GLY A 226 -25.28 -12.09 20.45
C GLY A 226 -25.36 -13.54 19.92
N SER A 227 -24.92 -13.76 18.69
CA SER A 227 -24.91 -15.05 18.01
C SER A 227 -23.58 -15.78 18.18
N GLN A 228 -23.63 -16.97 18.78
CA GLN A 228 -22.49 -17.90 18.84
C GLN A 228 -22.22 -18.63 17.51
N THR A 229 -22.77 -18.13 16.39
CA THR A 229 -22.63 -18.70 15.04
C THR A 229 -22.08 -17.72 14.01
N ASP A 230 -21.68 -16.53 14.46
CA ASP A 230 -21.18 -15.46 13.59
C ASP A 230 -19.78 -15.76 13.07
N LYS A 231 -19.54 -15.39 11.82
CA LYS A 231 -18.44 -15.93 11.02
C LYS A 231 -17.97 -14.95 9.96
N ALA A 232 -16.65 -14.80 9.85
CA ALA A 232 -15.99 -14.11 8.76
C ALA A 232 -15.23 -15.08 7.84
N ARG A 233 -14.87 -14.58 6.66
CA ARG A 233 -14.03 -15.22 5.66
C ARG A 233 -13.06 -14.21 5.09
N LEU A 234 -11.79 -14.56 5.06
CA LEU A 234 -10.76 -13.87 4.29
C LEU A 234 -10.64 -14.59 2.95
N HIS A 235 -11.05 -13.93 1.86
CA HIS A 235 -10.98 -14.47 0.51
C HIS A 235 -9.65 -14.11 -0.15
N LEU A 236 -9.14 -15.00 -1.00
CA LEU A 236 -7.86 -14.88 -1.69
C LEU A 236 -8.03 -15.33 -3.14
N ALA A 237 -7.97 -14.41 -4.09
CA ALA A 237 -8.13 -14.68 -5.51
C ALA A 237 -6.79 -14.51 -6.26
N ILE A 238 -6.46 -15.52 -7.07
CA ILE A 238 -5.21 -15.59 -7.85
C ILE A 238 -5.59 -15.89 -9.30
N SER A 239 -5.14 -15.09 -10.28
CA SER A 239 -5.49 -15.33 -11.68
C SER A 239 -4.80 -16.58 -12.25
N GLN A 240 -5.41 -17.21 -13.26
CA GLN A 240 -4.79 -18.33 -14.01
C GLN A 240 -3.80 -17.81 -15.09
N THR A 241 -3.93 -16.54 -15.48
CA THR A 241 -3.23 -15.84 -16.58
C THR A 241 -2.95 -14.37 -16.26
N ASP A 242 -2.21 -13.68 -17.12
CA ASP A 242 -2.02 -12.22 -17.13
C ASP A 242 -3.28 -11.43 -17.58
N ASP A 243 -4.26 -12.10 -18.20
CA ASP A 243 -5.61 -11.59 -18.46
C ASP A 243 -6.49 -11.60 -17.18
N PRO A 244 -6.88 -10.44 -16.62
CA PRO A 244 -7.76 -10.35 -15.45
C PRO A 244 -9.23 -10.64 -15.77
N THR A 245 -9.66 -10.50 -17.03
CA THR A 245 -11.01 -10.92 -17.47
C THR A 245 -11.14 -12.45 -17.51
N GLY A 246 -10.02 -13.15 -17.40
CA GLY A 246 -9.88 -14.59 -17.49
C GLY A 246 -10.40 -15.34 -16.28
N ALA A 247 -9.76 -16.49 -16.03
CA ALA A 247 -10.12 -17.37 -14.93
C ALA A 247 -9.27 -17.10 -13.69
N TRP A 248 -9.86 -17.30 -12.52
CA TRP A 248 -9.24 -17.09 -11.21
C TRP A 248 -9.47 -18.29 -10.30
N ASN A 249 -8.45 -18.60 -9.50
CA ASN A 249 -8.48 -19.53 -8.39
C ASN A 249 -8.88 -18.74 -7.13
N VAL A 250 -10.10 -18.91 -6.64
CA VAL A 250 -10.62 -18.18 -5.47
C VAL A 250 -10.68 -19.10 -4.26
N TYR A 251 -9.83 -18.84 -3.28
CA TYR A 251 -9.77 -19.53 -1.99
C TYR A 251 -10.39 -18.68 -0.88
N PHE A 252 -10.68 -19.27 0.27
CA PHE A 252 -10.93 -18.51 1.49
C PHE A 252 -10.45 -19.23 2.75
N VAL A 253 -10.21 -18.46 3.82
CA VAL A 253 -9.98 -18.97 5.18
C VAL A 253 -11.15 -18.57 6.06
N SER A 254 -11.75 -19.55 6.73
CA SER A 254 -12.85 -19.38 7.68
C SER A 254 -12.36 -18.82 9.04
N PHE A 255 -13.08 -17.84 9.61
CA PHE A 255 -12.85 -17.31 10.95
C PHE A 255 -14.18 -17.30 11.74
N ASP A 256 -14.28 -18.12 12.79
CA ASP A 256 -15.49 -18.18 13.62
C ASP A 256 -15.37 -17.19 14.80
N GLN A 257 -16.44 -16.45 15.09
CA GLN A 257 -16.57 -15.46 16.18
C GLN A 257 -15.56 -14.29 16.15
N VAL A 258 -14.74 -14.17 15.09
CA VAL A 258 -13.77 -13.09 14.93
C VAL A 258 -13.72 -12.59 13.49
N PHE A 259 -13.37 -11.32 13.33
CA PHE A 259 -13.30 -10.60 12.06
C PHE A 259 -11.84 -10.23 11.71
N PRO A 260 -11.33 -10.61 10.52
CA PRO A 260 -9.99 -10.26 10.05
C PRO A 260 -10.00 -8.90 9.33
N ASP A 261 -9.98 -7.82 10.10
CA ASP A 261 -10.07 -6.41 9.67
C ASP A 261 -8.79 -5.90 8.98
N TYR A 262 -8.97 -4.97 8.03
CA TYR A 262 -7.92 -4.06 7.54
C TYR A 262 -6.74 -4.75 6.87
N GLU A 263 -6.93 -5.85 6.15
CA GLU A 263 -5.82 -6.70 5.72
C GLU A 263 -4.88 -6.04 4.71
N ALA A 264 -3.69 -6.62 4.58
CA ALA A 264 -2.79 -6.37 3.46
C ALA A 264 -2.19 -7.67 2.92
N ILE A 265 -1.94 -7.66 1.61
CA ILE A 265 -1.36 -8.75 0.84
C ILE A 265 -0.02 -8.33 0.24
N GLY A 266 0.96 -9.22 0.31
CA GLY A 266 2.28 -9.08 -0.28
C GLY A 266 2.77 -10.40 -0.88
N VAL A 267 3.81 -10.33 -1.71
CA VAL A 267 4.43 -11.49 -2.35
C VAL A 267 5.94 -11.34 -2.40
N THR A 268 6.60 -12.48 -2.50
CA THR A 268 8.00 -12.65 -2.92
C THR A 268 8.06 -13.47 -4.22
N THR A 269 9.23 -13.98 -4.61
CA THR A 269 9.35 -14.99 -5.68
C THR A 269 8.65 -16.31 -5.31
N ASP A 270 8.55 -16.65 -4.02
CA ASP A 270 8.14 -17.96 -3.51
C ASP A 270 6.94 -17.96 -2.53
N LYS A 271 6.54 -16.81 -1.99
CA LYS A 271 5.45 -16.68 -0.99
C LYS A 271 4.33 -15.77 -1.48
N PHE A 272 3.13 -16.09 -1.03
CA PHE A 272 2.01 -15.16 -0.95
C PHE A 272 1.66 -14.97 0.53
N THR A 273 1.76 -13.74 1.03
CA THR A 273 1.69 -13.42 2.45
C THR A 273 0.51 -12.49 2.74
N VAL A 274 -0.29 -12.85 3.74
CA VAL A 274 -1.49 -12.10 4.12
C VAL A 274 -1.46 -11.81 5.61
N SER A 275 -1.92 -10.63 6.01
CA SER A 275 -1.89 -10.17 7.40
C SER A 275 -3.08 -9.28 7.73
N SER A 276 -3.80 -9.62 8.80
CA SER A 276 -5.05 -8.98 9.22
C SER A 276 -5.06 -8.66 10.71
N ASN A 277 -5.75 -7.60 11.12
CA ASN A 277 -6.06 -7.33 12.52
C ASN A 277 -7.25 -8.21 12.95
N ILE A 278 -7.07 -9.07 13.95
CA ILE A 278 -8.21 -9.88 14.43
C ILE A 278 -8.93 -9.16 15.57
N PHE A 279 -10.24 -8.99 15.40
CA PHE A 279 -11.14 -8.46 16.41
C PHE A 279 -12.33 -9.40 16.67
N ASP A 280 -12.85 -9.39 17.89
CA ASP A 280 -14.07 -10.07 18.37
C ASP A 280 -15.31 -9.68 17.54
N ILE A 281 -16.11 -10.60 16.96
CA ILE A 281 -17.05 -10.18 15.90
C ILE A 281 -18.15 -9.20 16.39
N ASP A 282 -18.73 -9.41 17.58
CA ASP A 282 -19.72 -8.51 18.19
C ASP A 282 -19.13 -7.19 18.76
N SER A 283 -17.80 -6.99 18.81
CA SER A 283 -17.23 -5.89 19.60
C SER A 283 -15.90 -5.28 19.08
N PRO A 284 -15.50 -4.08 19.54
CA PRO A 284 -14.20 -3.49 19.18
C PRO A 284 -13.00 -4.15 19.89
N SER A 285 -13.16 -5.31 20.51
CA SER A 285 -12.10 -5.99 21.26
C SER A 285 -11.04 -6.59 20.31
N TYR A 286 -9.81 -6.11 20.42
CA TYR A 286 -8.69 -6.53 19.58
C TYR A 286 -7.94 -7.74 20.17
N PHE A 287 -7.69 -8.76 19.34
CA PHE A 287 -7.07 -10.03 19.73
C PHE A 287 -5.68 -10.29 19.14
N GLY A 288 -5.09 -9.34 18.39
CA GLY A 288 -3.77 -9.46 17.79
C GLY A 288 -3.79 -9.62 16.26
N VAL A 289 -2.60 -9.57 15.65
CA VAL A 289 -2.42 -9.78 14.20
C VAL A 289 -2.34 -11.28 13.91
N GLU A 290 -3.09 -11.77 12.93
CA GLU A 290 -2.87 -13.08 12.31
C GLU A 290 -2.08 -12.89 11.01
N THR A 291 -1.09 -13.74 10.74
CA THR A 291 -0.25 -13.65 9.53
C THR A 291 -0.08 -15.03 8.92
N LEU A 292 -0.47 -15.16 7.66
CA LEU A 292 -0.46 -16.40 6.89
C LEU A 292 0.55 -16.30 5.75
N VAL A 293 1.31 -17.37 5.52
CA VAL A 293 2.27 -17.51 4.42
C VAL A 293 1.86 -18.73 3.61
N LEU A 294 1.44 -18.52 2.37
CA LEU A 294 1.09 -19.56 1.41
C LEU A 294 2.26 -19.78 0.45
N GLU A 295 2.51 -21.03 0.06
CA GLU A 295 3.46 -21.37 -1.00
C GLU A 295 2.92 -20.84 -2.33
N LYS A 296 3.64 -19.90 -2.95
CA LYS A 296 3.15 -19.19 -4.14
C LYS A 296 2.93 -20.14 -5.32
N GLY A 297 3.81 -21.14 -5.47
CA GLY A 297 3.69 -22.16 -6.52
C GLY A 297 2.35 -22.91 -6.49
N ASP A 298 1.86 -23.25 -5.30
CA ASP A 298 0.64 -24.06 -5.14
C ASP A 298 -0.63 -23.27 -5.52
N VAL A 299 -0.73 -22.00 -5.11
CA VAL A 299 -1.88 -21.14 -5.45
C VAL A 299 -1.88 -20.69 -6.90
N LEU A 300 -0.68 -20.50 -7.50
CA LEU A 300 -0.52 -20.27 -8.94
C LEU A 300 -0.92 -21.51 -9.76
N ALA A 301 -0.59 -22.71 -9.28
CA ALA A 301 -1.00 -23.97 -9.89
C ALA A 301 -2.50 -24.30 -9.70
N GLY A 302 -3.19 -23.60 -8.78
CA GLY A 302 -4.60 -23.84 -8.48
C GLY A 302 -4.85 -25.15 -7.74
N LEU A 303 -3.90 -25.60 -6.90
CA LEU A 303 -4.08 -26.81 -6.09
C LEU A 303 -5.28 -26.67 -5.14
N PRO A 304 -6.02 -27.75 -4.84
CA PRO A 304 -7.05 -27.74 -3.81
C PRO A 304 -6.50 -27.20 -2.48
N GLY A 305 -7.28 -26.41 -1.73
CA GLY A 305 -6.81 -25.71 -0.53
C GLY A 305 -6.23 -26.64 0.56
N ALA A 306 -6.75 -27.86 0.67
CA ALA A 306 -6.22 -28.93 1.53
C ALA A 306 -4.88 -29.55 1.03
N SER A 307 -4.32 -29.04 -0.06
CA SER A 307 -3.04 -29.45 -0.67
C SER A 307 -2.13 -28.25 -0.99
N VAL A 308 -2.54 -27.03 -0.62
CA VAL A 308 -1.70 -25.83 -0.64
C VAL A 308 -0.88 -25.82 0.65
N HIS A 309 0.45 -25.71 0.56
CA HIS A 309 1.29 -25.57 1.74
C HIS A 309 1.10 -24.15 2.33
N LEU A 310 0.70 -24.10 3.61
CA LEU A 310 0.38 -22.86 4.32
C LEU A 310 0.97 -22.92 5.73
N PHE A 311 1.69 -21.87 6.12
CA PHE A 311 2.19 -21.65 7.47
C PHE A 311 1.50 -20.46 8.12
N ALA A 312 1.02 -20.63 9.36
CA ALA A 312 0.33 -19.59 10.12
C ALA A 312 1.14 -19.22 11.36
N PHE A 313 1.53 -17.96 11.49
CA PHE A 313 2.25 -17.48 12.68
C PHE A 313 1.31 -17.46 13.90
N PRO A 314 1.81 -17.72 15.13
CA PRO A 314 1.05 -17.50 16.35
C PRO A 314 0.56 -16.04 16.44
N ARG A 315 -0.77 -15.83 16.57
CA ARG A 315 -1.40 -14.49 16.57
C ARG A 315 -0.70 -13.53 17.54
N ARG A 316 -0.16 -12.43 16.99
CA ARG A 316 0.75 -11.50 17.66
C ARG A 316 -0.01 -10.34 18.31
N THR A 317 -0.17 -10.38 19.64
CA THR A 317 -0.83 -9.33 20.43
C THR A 317 0.06 -8.09 20.66
N ASP A 318 1.37 -8.22 20.41
CA ASP A 318 2.38 -7.17 20.45
C ASP A 318 2.34 -6.22 19.23
N ARG A 319 1.54 -6.54 18.20
CA ARG A 319 1.52 -5.84 16.90
C ARG A 319 0.14 -5.24 16.59
N PHE A 320 0.07 -4.39 15.57
CA PHE A 320 -1.20 -3.85 15.04
C PHE A 320 -0.99 -3.32 13.62
N THR A 321 -1.79 -3.81 12.66
CA THR A 321 -1.70 -3.44 11.23
C THR A 321 -0.32 -3.71 10.65
N VAL A 322 0.09 -4.98 10.68
CA VAL A 322 1.30 -5.44 9.99
C VAL A 322 1.02 -5.48 8.49
N ARG A 323 1.82 -4.77 7.69
CA ARG A 323 1.77 -4.77 6.22
C ARG A 323 2.85 -5.69 5.65
N PRO A 324 2.51 -6.78 4.94
CA PRO A 324 3.47 -7.53 4.14
C PRO A 324 3.86 -6.72 2.89
N ALA A 325 5.15 -6.62 2.59
CA ALA A 325 5.61 -5.88 1.44
C ALA A 325 5.27 -6.59 0.11
N GLN A 326 4.83 -5.83 -0.89
CA GLN A 326 4.79 -6.28 -2.28
C GLN A 326 6.20 -6.20 -2.88
N SER A 327 6.81 -7.34 -3.23
CA SER A 327 8.15 -7.37 -3.84
C SER A 327 8.08 -7.05 -5.33
N LEU A 328 8.75 -5.98 -5.74
CA LEU A 328 8.80 -5.47 -7.12
C LEU A 328 10.15 -5.76 -7.82
N SER A 329 10.86 -6.77 -7.30
CA SER A 329 12.13 -7.32 -7.78
C SER A 329 12.29 -8.74 -7.23
N VAL A 330 13.14 -9.56 -7.87
CA VAL A 330 13.41 -10.94 -7.42
C VAL A 330 13.96 -10.99 -5.99
N GLY A 331 13.50 -11.98 -5.22
CA GLY A 331 13.85 -12.15 -3.81
C GLY A 331 12.90 -13.13 -3.12
N THR A 332 13.43 -13.92 -2.18
CA THR A 332 12.66 -14.90 -1.39
C THR A 332 12.38 -14.45 0.04
N ASP A 333 13.01 -13.37 0.50
CA ASP A 333 12.82 -12.83 1.85
C ASP A 333 11.54 -11.96 1.88
N GLN A 334 10.53 -12.36 2.64
CA GLN A 334 9.32 -11.55 2.82
C GLN A 334 9.57 -10.54 3.93
N PHE A 335 9.63 -9.27 3.58
CA PHE A 335 9.60 -8.18 4.55
C PHE A 335 8.17 -7.83 4.94
N LEU A 336 7.97 -7.47 6.21
CA LEU A 336 6.73 -6.90 6.73
C LEU A 336 7.06 -5.73 7.68
N VAL A 337 6.12 -4.81 7.87
CA VAL A 337 6.28 -3.63 8.75
C VAL A 337 5.07 -3.40 9.63
N THR A 338 5.28 -2.89 10.84
CA THR A 338 4.22 -2.44 11.77
C THR A 338 4.75 -1.27 12.61
N ARG A 339 3.93 -0.25 12.87
CA ARG A 339 4.23 0.76 13.90
C ARG A 339 3.94 0.14 15.28
N ASP A 340 4.76 0.43 16.29
CA ASP A 340 4.46 0.06 17.68
C ASP A 340 3.15 0.75 18.12
N ARG A 341 2.29 0.07 18.89
CA ARG A 341 0.99 0.64 19.31
C ARG A 341 1.13 1.83 20.27
N ASN A 342 2.11 1.78 21.15
CA ASN A 342 2.27 2.65 22.31
C ASN A 342 3.41 3.67 22.13
N VAL A 343 4.40 3.38 21.29
CA VAL A 343 5.58 4.21 21.07
C VAL A 343 5.55 4.84 19.67
N ALA A 344 5.17 6.12 19.59
CA ALA A 344 4.99 6.83 18.31
C ALA A 344 6.25 6.93 17.44
N THR A 345 7.44 6.80 18.03
CA THR A 345 8.74 6.88 17.36
C THR A 345 9.33 5.51 17.00
N THR A 346 8.51 4.44 16.95
CA THR A 346 8.99 3.07 16.70
C THR A 346 8.27 2.39 15.54
N LEU A 347 9.05 2.05 14.51
CA LEU A 347 8.69 1.14 13.43
C LEU A 347 9.35 -0.22 13.69
N THR A 348 8.60 -1.32 13.63
CA THR A 348 9.16 -2.68 13.70
C THR A 348 9.23 -3.26 12.30
N VAL A 349 10.46 -3.54 11.85
CA VAL A 349 10.73 -4.20 10.57
C VAL A 349 10.90 -5.70 10.82
N ILE A 350 10.11 -6.50 10.11
CA ILE A 350 10.03 -7.96 10.26
C ILE A 350 10.57 -8.61 8.98
N LYS A 351 11.32 -9.70 9.12
CA LYS A 351 11.81 -10.52 8.01
C LYS A 351 11.38 -11.97 8.19
N VAL A 352 10.67 -12.51 7.20
CA VAL A 352 10.24 -13.91 7.13
C VAL A 352 10.99 -14.64 6.03
N THR A 353 11.56 -15.80 6.36
CA THR A 353 12.37 -16.65 5.46
C THR A 353 11.87 -18.10 5.47
N GLY A 354 12.50 -18.99 4.70
CA GLY A 354 12.00 -20.36 4.46
C GLY A 354 10.84 -20.40 3.46
N THR A 355 10.20 -21.57 3.24
CA THR A 355 8.93 -21.67 2.49
C THR A 355 7.98 -22.66 3.16
N PRO A 356 6.65 -22.55 2.97
CA PRO A 356 5.70 -23.51 3.53
C PRO A 356 5.92 -24.95 3.03
N ALA A 357 6.22 -25.17 1.74
CA ALA A 357 6.50 -26.51 1.21
C ALA A 357 7.80 -27.11 1.75
N ALA A 358 8.78 -26.27 2.09
CA ALA A 358 10.00 -26.70 2.77
C ALA A 358 9.85 -26.90 4.29
N GLY A 359 8.67 -26.58 4.87
CA GLY A 359 8.37 -26.74 6.30
C GLY A 359 9.26 -25.91 7.24
N ASN A 360 9.90 -24.86 6.73
CA ASN A 360 10.95 -24.11 7.43
C ASN A 360 10.71 -22.59 7.51
N VAL A 361 9.45 -22.16 7.36
CA VAL A 361 9.05 -20.75 7.51
C VAL A 361 9.43 -20.25 8.91
N THR A 362 10.05 -19.08 9.00
CA THR A 362 10.45 -18.50 10.28
C THR A 362 10.51 -16.97 10.24
N GLU A 363 10.23 -16.33 11.38
CA GLU A 363 10.52 -14.93 11.64
C GLU A 363 12.01 -14.78 11.95
N ALA A 364 12.83 -14.60 10.91
CA ALA A 364 14.28 -14.49 11.02
C ALA A 364 14.73 -13.27 11.85
N PHE A 365 13.95 -12.19 11.85
CA PHE A 365 13.99 -11.16 12.89
C PHE A 365 12.70 -10.33 12.94
N ALA A 366 12.46 -9.71 14.10
CA ALA A 366 11.69 -8.48 14.24
C ALA A 366 12.59 -7.42 14.89
N ALA A 367 12.78 -6.28 14.24
CA ALA A 367 13.78 -5.28 14.60
C ALA A 367 13.16 -3.88 14.69
N ASN A 368 13.09 -3.33 15.90
CA ASN A 368 12.60 -1.97 16.14
C ASN A 368 13.59 -0.93 15.62
N LYS A 369 13.07 0.08 14.93
CA LYS A 369 13.74 1.22 14.32
C LYS A 369 13.17 2.51 14.93
N MET A 370 14.03 3.49 15.15
CA MET A 370 13.59 4.84 15.54
C MET A 370 13.11 5.57 14.29
N ILE A 371 11.96 6.24 14.41
CA ILE A 371 11.36 7.11 13.39
C ILE A 371 10.84 8.42 14.00
N ILE A 372 10.51 9.40 13.17
CA ILE A 372 9.71 10.59 13.55
C ILE A 372 8.42 10.12 14.24
N ALA A 373 7.91 10.93 15.18
CA ALA A 373 6.75 10.56 15.99
C ALA A 373 5.46 10.51 15.15
N GLN A 374 5.11 9.32 14.67
CA GLN A 374 3.91 9.00 13.91
C GLN A 374 2.68 9.04 14.84
N ASN A 375 2.15 10.24 15.08
CA ASN A 375 0.97 10.51 15.91
C ASN A 375 -0.31 10.55 15.07
N ALA A 376 -1.48 10.27 15.67
CA ALA A 376 -2.77 10.38 15.00
C ALA A 376 -2.95 11.78 14.34
N PRO A 377 -3.27 11.86 13.04
CA PRO A 377 -3.57 13.14 12.40
C PRO A 377 -4.85 13.78 12.98
N PRO A 378 -4.98 15.12 12.94
CA PRO A 378 -6.28 15.77 13.09
C PRO A 378 -7.15 15.51 11.86
N ALA A 379 -8.48 15.64 11.99
CA ALA A 379 -9.38 15.68 10.83
C ALA A 379 -8.96 16.80 9.85
N SER A 380 -9.04 16.53 8.55
CA SER A 380 -8.54 17.44 7.52
C SER A 380 -9.60 18.48 7.16
N VAL A 381 -9.22 19.76 7.13
CA VAL A 381 -10.16 20.86 6.87
C VAL A 381 -10.36 21.01 5.38
N ALA A 382 -11.60 20.88 4.91
CA ALA A 382 -11.98 21.13 3.52
C ALA A 382 -13.12 22.17 3.43
N LEU A 383 -13.38 22.66 2.22
CA LEU A 383 -14.54 23.50 1.95
C LEU A 383 -15.84 22.69 2.16
N GLY A 384 -16.81 23.27 2.88
CA GLY A 384 -18.09 22.64 3.18
C GLY A 384 -18.10 21.60 4.31
N GLY A 385 -16.94 21.06 4.72
CA GLY A 385 -16.84 20.13 5.85
C GLY A 385 -15.42 19.60 6.07
N ASN A 386 -15.14 19.09 7.27
CA ASN A 386 -13.88 18.38 7.54
C ASN A 386 -14.03 16.90 7.18
N ILE A 387 -12.95 16.27 6.68
CA ILE A 387 -12.90 14.84 6.34
C ILE A 387 -12.04 14.03 7.33
N ASP A 388 -12.23 12.71 7.33
CA ASP A 388 -11.40 11.77 8.11
C ASP A 388 -9.99 11.63 7.49
N SER A 389 -8.97 11.90 8.31
CA SER A 389 -7.55 11.72 7.97
C SER A 389 -7.01 10.34 8.36
N GLY A 390 -7.80 9.58 9.14
CA GLY A 390 -7.45 8.28 9.67
C GLY A 390 -6.80 8.34 11.05
N ASP A 391 -6.07 7.27 11.36
CA ASP A 391 -5.19 7.19 12.52
C ASP A 391 -3.77 6.84 12.08
N GLN A 392 -2.86 6.70 13.04
CA GLN A 392 -1.44 6.40 12.82
C GLN A 392 -1.12 4.98 12.28
N ARG A 393 -2.06 4.28 11.65
CA ARG A 393 -1.80 2.98 10.97
C ARG A 393 -0.86 3.14 9.79
N LEU A 394 -0.06 2.09 9.52
CA LEU A 394 0.62 1.96 8.23
C LEU A 394 -0.42 1.59 7.17
N LEU A 395 -0.35 2.23 6.01
CA LEU A 395 -1.31 2.06 4.92
C LEU A 395 -0.80 1.04 3.91
N ASP A 396 0.46 1.16 3.51
CA ASP A 396 1.05 0.44 2.38
C ASP A 396 2.49 -0.04 2.70
N ALA A 397 2.97 -1.03 1.95
CA ALA A 397 4.35 -1.52 2.04
C ALA A 397 4.81 -2.17 0.72
N MET A 398 6.01 -1.79 0.27
CA MET A 398 6.65 -2.34 -0.93
C MET A 398 8.12 -2.67 -0.67
N TRP A 399 8.69 -3.56 -1.47
CA TRP A 399 10.11 -3.86 -1.45
C TRP A 399 10.70 -3.94 -2.86
N ARG A 400 11.83 -3.29 -3.11
CA ARG A 400 12.60 -3.40 -4.36
C ARG A 400 14.10 -3.31 -4.09
N ASN A 401 14.88 -4.23 -4.64
CA ASN A 401 16.35 -4.19 -4.68
C ASN A 401 17.03 -3.89 -3.33
N GLY A 402 16.49 -4.40 -2.22
CA GLY A 402 17.02 -4.17 -0.87
C GLY A 402 16.50 -2.90 -0.17
N ARG A 403 15.56 -2.17 -0.78
CA ARG A 403 14.83 -1.05 -0.17
C ARG A 403 13.41 -1.47 0.17
N LEU A 404 12.94 -1.05 1.35
CA LEU A 404 11.61 -1.29 1.90
C LEU A 404 10.97 0.06 2.19
N TRP A 405 9.90 0.43 1.48
CA TRP A 405 9.14 1.66 1.72
C TRP A 405 7.79 1.37 2.38
N THR A 406 7.35 2.28 3.25
CA THR A 406 6.02 2.23 3.88
C THR A 406 5.49 3.64 4.18
N SER A 407 4.18 3.77 4.35
CA SER A 407 3.48 5.06 4.46
C SER A 407 2.41 5.08 5.56
N ALA A 408 2.11 6.27 6.08
CA ALA A 408 1.01 6.53 7.01
C ALA A 408 0.48 7.98 6.90
N SER A 409 -0.77 8.20 7.31
CA SER A 409 -1.20 9.54 7.73
C SER A 409 -0.63 9.85 9.12
N ALA A 410 -0.17 11.07 9.36
CA ALA A 410 0.35 11.48 10.67
C ALA A 410 0.07 12.96 10.98
N ALA A 411 0.03 13.31 12.27
CA ALA A 411 0.02 14.71 12.71
C ALA A 411 1.41 15.34 12.58
N CYS A 412 1.51 16.48 11.90
CA CYS A 412 2.69 17.34 11.91
C CYS A 412 2.33 18.82 12.04
N VAL A 413 3.32 19.67 12.31
CA VAL A 413 3.19 21.14 12.23
C VAL A 413 4.18 21.61 11.15
N PRO A 414 3.70 21.97 9.95
CA PRO A 414 4.56 22.44 8.86
C PRO A 414 5.39 23.67 9.23
N ALA A 415 6.57 23.80 8.64
CA ALA A 415 7.47 24.91 8.94
C ALA A 415 6.84 26.27 8.55
N GLY A 416 6.53 27.09 9.54
CA GLY A 416 5.82 28.38 9.36
C GLY A 416 4.32 28.34 9.65
N ASP A 417 3.75 27.16 9.94
CA ASP A 417 2.38 27.03 10.44
C ASP A 417 2.34 27.14 11.98
N GLY A 418 1.19 27.56 12.52
CA GLY A 418 0.86 27.53 13.95
C GLY A 418 -0.10 26.40 14.32
N THR A 419 -0.51 25.58 13.36
CA THR A 419 -1.59 24.59 13.47
C THR A 419 -1.07 23.18 13.16
N THR A 420 -1.53 22.19 13.91
CA THR A 420 -1.33 20.78 13.54
C THR A 420 -2.16 20.46 12.29
N ARG A 421 -1.53 19.86 11.28
CA ARG A 421 -2.15 19.38 10.04
C ARG A 421 -2.13 17.85 10.00
N SER A 422 -2.93 17.28 9.10
CA SER A 422 -2.65 15.93 8.60
C SER A 422 -1.53 16.04 7.57
N CYS A 423 -0.56 15.13 7.67
CA CYS A 423 0.66 15.11 6.89
C CYS A 423 0.93 13.68 6.39
N ALA A 424 1.61 13.54 5.26
CA ALA A 424 2.02 12.24 4.74
C ALA A 424 3.37 11.83 5.36
N HIS A 425 3.40 10.70 6.05
CA HIS A 425 4.62 10.12 6.63
C HIS A 425 5.09 8.97 5.72
N LEU A 426 6.31 9.06 5.18
CA LEU A 426 6.91 8.10 4.26
C LEU A 426 8.28 7.66 4.79
N ILE A 427 8.55 6.36 4.87
CA ILE A 427 9.75 5.82 5.51
C ILE A 427 10.44 4.82 4.59
N GLU A 428 11.74 5.01 4.34
CA GLU A 428 12.61 4.03 3.66
C GLU A 428 13.51 3.28 4.64
N VAL A 429 13.59 1.97 4.46
CA VAL A 429 14.48 1.08 5.19
C VAL A 429 15.42 0.33 4.24
N ASP A 430 16.72 0.40 4.51
CA ASP A 430 17.73 -0.50 3.94
C ASP A 430 17.62 -1.87 4.60
N THR A 431 17.29 -2.88 3.81
CA THR A 431 17.15 -4.28 4.25
C THR A 431 18.41 -5.13 4.05
N GLY A 432 19.48 -4.57 3.47
CA GLY A 432 20.76 -5.26 3.30
C GLY A 432 21.49 -5.51 4.63
N PRO A 433 21.64 -4.51 5.51
CA PRO A 433 22.14 -4.69 6.87
C PRO A 433 21.22 -5.57 7.72
N THR A 434 21.80 -6.33 8.65
CA THR A 434 21.05 -7.03 9.71
C THR A 434 21.62 -6.61 11.07
N PRO A 435 20.86 -5.91 11.94
CA PRO A 435 19.50 -5.42 11.70
C PRO A 435 19.45 -4.33 10.60
N PRO A 436 18.28 -4.12 9.95
CA PRO A 436 18.10 -3.13 8.89
C PRO A 436 18.22 -1.70 9.42
N ASN A 437 18.37 -0.71 8.53
CA ASN A 437 18.53 0.71 8.90
C ASN A 437 17.47 1.59 8.22
N VAL A 438 16.94 2.60 8.91
CA VAL A 438 16.16 3.66 8.25
C VAL A 438 17.13 4.54 7.45
N LEU A 439 16.76 4.87 6.22
CA LEU A 439 17.49 5.79 5.34
C LEU A 439 16.78 7.15 5.27
N GLU A 440 15.47 7.11 5.07
CA GLU A 440 14.63 8.28 4.92
C GLU A 440 13.37 8.18 5.79
N ASP A 441 12.96 9.32 6.34
CA ASP A 441 11.91 9.49 7.32
C ASP A 441 11.24 10.85 7.03
N ILE A 442 10.42 10.86 5.98
CA ILE A 442 9.82 12.06 5.39
C ILE A 442 8.49 12.34 6.08
N MET A 443 8.37 13.52 6.69
CA MET A 443 7.09 14.06 7.18
C MET A 443 6.67 15.22 6.28
N PHE A 444 5.88 14.93 5.24
CA PHE A 444 5.46 15.89 4.23
C PHE A 444 4.16 16.62 4.61
N GLY A 445 4.24 17.95 4.75
CA GLY A 445 3.12 18.82 5.04
C GLY A 445 3.47 20.29 4.75
N GLU A 446 2.49 21.06 4.29
CA GLU A 446 2.65 22.46 3.89
C GLU A 446 1.75 23.40 4.69
N VAL A 447 2.11 24.68 4.77
CA VAL A 447 1.36 25.68 5.55
C VAL A 447 -0.06 25.82 5.02
N ALA A 448 -1.04 25.72 5.93
CA ALA A 448 -2.49 25.72 5.66
C ALA A 448 -3.05 24.52 4.86
N GLN A 449 -2.21 23.59 4.39
CA GLN A 449 -2.66 22.39 3.66
C GLN A 449 -2.84 21.19 4.59
N TYR A 450 -3.61 20.21 4.13
CA TYR A 450 -3.75 18.89 4.76
C TYR A 450 -3.51 17.79 3.72
N TYR A 451 -2.71 16.80 4.09
CA TYR A 451 -2.43 15.61 3.28
C TYR A 451 -2.76 14.35 4.07
N ALA A 452 -3.45 13.41 3.42
CA ALA A 452 -3.88 12.16 4.04
C ALA A 452 -3.82 10.98 3.06
N TRP A 453 -3.87 9.77 3.62
CA TRP A 453 -3.99 8.50 2.90
C TRP A 453 -2.87 8.16 1.90
N PRO A 454 -1.58 8.48 2.17
CA PRO A 454 -0.51 8.20 1.22
C PRO A 454 -0.35 6.70 0.90
N ALA A 455 -0.39 6.34 -0.37
CA ALA A 455 0.01 5.04 -0.91
C ALA A 455 1.19 5.23 -1.88
N LEU A 456 2.15 4.31 -1.94
CA LEU A 456 3.45 4.56 -2.57
C LEU A 456 4.00 3.41 -3.42
N ARG A 457 4.69 3.72 -4.52
CA ARG A 457 5.58 2.78 -5.21
C ARG A 457 6.82 3.53 -5.67
N THR A 458 7.89 2.81 -5.98
CA THR A 458 8.95 3.36 -6.83
C THR A 458 8.81 2.86 -8.25
N ASP A 459 9.47 3.52 -9.20
CA ASP A 459 9.76 2.95 -10.52
C ASP A 459 11.02 2.05 -10.48
N ALA A 460 11.36 1.41 -11.61
CA ALA A 460 12.50 0.50 -11.72
C ALA A 460 13.87 1.18 -11.48
N SER A 461 13.97 2.48 -11.76
CA SER A 461 15.15 3.32 -11.52
C SER A 461 15.24 3.80 -10.06
N GLY A 462 14.15 3.68 -9.31
CA GLY A 462 14.07 3.90 -7.87
C GLY A 462 13.39 5.20 -7.45
N ASP A 463 12.84 5.98 -8.39
CA ASP A 463 12.14 7.22 -8.05
C ASP A 463 10.84 6.90 -7.33
N LEU A 464 10.51 7.63 -6.27
CA LEU A 464 9.33 7.42 -5.45
C LEU A 464 8.15 8.23 -5.96
N TYR A 465 6.97 7.60 -5.98
CA TYR A 465 5.69 8.21 -6.32
C TYR A 465 4.66 7.89 -5.23
N VAL A 466 3.82 8.86 -4.91
CA VAL A 466 2.83 8.80 -3.83
C VAL A 466 1.49 9.34 -4.32
N SER A 467 0.43 8.56 -4.20
CA SER A 467 -0.95 9.04 -4.32
C SER A 467 -1.44 9.48 -2.95
N LEU A 468 -2.11 10.63 -2.86
CA LEU A 468 -2.65 11.16 -1.60
C LEU A 468 -3.93 11.99 -1.80
N THR A 469 -4.69 12.17 -0.72
CA THR A 469 -5.77 13.16 -0.63
C THR A 469 -5.20 14.50 -0.18
N HIS A 470 -5.66 15.60 -0.80
CA HIS A 470 -5.35 16.97 -0.41
C HIS A 470 -6.62 17.75 -0.03
N THR A 471 -6.56 18.52 1.06
CA THR A 471 -7.63 19.48 1.42
C THR A 471 -7.06 20.77 2.01
N ASN A 472 -7.83 21.86 1.89
CA ASN A 472 -7.71 23.05 2.72
C ASN A 472 -9.07 23.77 2.79
N SER A 473 -9.20 24.81 3.62
CA SER A 473 -10.45 25.54 3.86
C SER A 473 -11.07 26.26 2.65
N LEU A 474 -10.41 26.26 1.49
CA LEU A 474 -10.85 26.95 0.26
C LEU A 474 -11.18 25.97 -0.88
N ILE A 475 -10.88 24.67 -0.75
CA ILE A 475 -11.09 23.65 -1.78
C ILE A 475 -11.93 22.48 -1.26
N PHE A 476 -12.72 21.87 -2.14
CA PHE A 476 -13.28 20.55 -1.87
C PHE A 476 -12.18 19.47 -1.94
N PRO A 477 -12.31 18.34 -1.21
CA PRO A 477 -11.29 17.29 -1.20
C PRO A 477 -10.91 16.77 -2.60
N GLU A 478 -9.62 16.77 -2.89
CA GLU A 478 -9.07 16.50 -4.23
C GLU A 478 -7.93 15.48 -4.21
N ALA A 479 -7.79 14.75 -5.32
CA ALA A 479 -6.74 13.77 -5.55
C ALA A 479 -5.45 14.46 -6.03
N ARG A 480 -4.31 14.19 -5.39
CA ARG A 480 -2.99 14.68 -5.83
C ARG A 480 -1.93 13.58 -5.82
N ALA A 481 -0.91 13.77 -6.65
CA ALA A 481 0.32 13.00 -6.65
C ALA A 481 1.50 13.83 -6.12
N THR A 482 2.49 13.18 -5.52
CA THR A 482 3.81 13.74 -5.22
C THR A 482 4.88 12.64 -5.33
N GLY A 483 6.15 12.98 -5.20
CA GLY A 483 7.26 12.07 -5.41
C GLY A 483 8.61 12.73 -5.24
N ARG A 484 9.66 11.99 -5.60
CA ARG A 484 11.07 12.41 -5.61
C ARG A 484 11.90 11.45 -6.48
N LEU A 485 12.99 11.93 -7.03
CA LEU A 485 13.98 11.13 -7.76
C LEU A 485 14.81 10.30 -6.78
N ALA A 486 15.33 9.15 -7.22
CA ALA A 486 16.27 8.33 -6.45
C ALA A 486 17.60 9.07 -6.11
N GLY A 487 17.88 10.17 -6.82
CA GLY A 487 19.05 11.04 -6.62
C GLY A 487 18.77 12.36 -5.88
N ASP A 488 17.53 12.60 -5.46
CA ASP A 488 17.19 13.81 -4.69
C ASP A 488 17.81 13.78 -3.27
N PRO A 489 17.97 14.93 -2.59
CA PRO A 489 18.47 14.97 -1.22
C PRO A 489 17.65 14.06 -0.28
N PRO A 490 18.29 13.27 0.60
CA PRO A 490 17.56 12.41 1.53
C PRO A 490 16.65 13.21 2.46
N ASN A 491 15.44 12.71 2.71
CA ASN A 491 14.39 13.32 3.52
C ASN A 491 13.72 14.58 2.90
N THR A 492 13.75 14.72 1.57
CA THR A 492 12.95 15.74 0.84
C THR A 492 11.95 15.08 -0.09
N LEU A 493 10.78 15.70 -0.26
CA LEU A 493 9.75 15.31 -1.23
C LEU A 493 9.36 16.56 -2.05
N ASN A 494 8.96 16.35 -3.30
CA ASN A 494 8.70 17.45 -4.23
C ASN A 494 7.29 18.01 -4.03
N GLY A 495 6.94 19.08 -4.76
CA GLY A 495 5.59 19.65 -4.73
C GLY A 495 4.50 18.65 -5.17
N THR A 496 3.24 19.04 -5.03
CA THR A 496 2.10 18.19 -5.42
C THR A 496 1.57 18.53 -6.83
N THR A 497 1.30 17.50 -7.63
CA THR A 497 0.59 17.60 -8.91
C THR A 497 -0.89 17.28 -8.70
N LEU A 498 -1.80 18.08 -9.24
CA LEU A 498 -3.23 17.80 -9.22
C LEU A 498 -3.56 16.61 -10.13
N LEU A 499 -4.22 15.58 -9.59
CA LEU A 499 -4.82 14.50 -10.39
C LEU A 499 -6.26 14.87 -10.74
N ARG A 500 -7.08 15.20 -9.74
CA ARG A 500 -8.47 15.63 -9.94
C ARG A 500 -8.99 16.48 -8.77
N ALA A 501 -9.43 17.70 -9.09
CA ALA A 501 -10.13 18.61 -8.19
C ALA A 501 -11.48 18.03 -7.70
N GLY A 502 -11.89 18.44 -6.49
CA GLY A 502 -13.20 18.14 -5.92
C GLY A 502 -14.34 18.97 -6.51
N ASP A 503 -15.50 18.35 -6.74
CA ASP A 503 -16.71 18.97 -7.29
C ASP A 503 -17.59 19.63 -6.22
N ILE A 504 -17.63 19.07 -5.00
CA ILE A 504 -18.64 19.36 -3.96
C ILE A 504 -18.15 19.00 -2.55
N ALA A 505 -18.84 19.47 -1.51
CA ALA A 505 -18.57 19.06 -0.13
C ALA A 505 -18.82 17.55 0.07
N HIS A 506 -17.94 16.87 0.80
CA HIS A 506 -18.11 15.46 1.16
C HIS A 506 -19.26 15.26 2.17
N ASN A 507 -20.05 14.20 2.01
CA ASN A 507 -21.26 13.92 2.79
C ASN A 507 -21.17 12.60 3.59
N SER A 508 -20.02 12.36 4.22
CA SER A 508 -19.79 11.25 5.15
C SER A 508 -18.81 11.64 6.26
N THR A 509 -18.89 10.97 7.40
CA THR A 509 -17.91 11.07 8.50
C THR A 509 -16.65 10.25 8.24
N ARG A 510 -16.62 9.48 7.14
CA ARG A 510 -15.48 8.69 6.65
C ARG A 510 -15.09 9.18 5.26
N TRP A 511 -13.78 9.30 5.02
CA TRP A 511 -13.19 9.50 3.69
C TRP A 511 -12.87 8.12 3.11
N GLY A 512 -11.60 7.80 2.83
CA GLY A 512 -11.07 6.45 2.59
C GLY A 512 -10.45 5.79 3.83
N ASP A 513 -9.98 4.54 3.67
CA ASP A 513 -9.09 3.83 4.61
C ASP A 513 -7.67 3.58 4.08
N TYR A 514 -7.48 3.74 2.76
CA TYR A 514 -6.21 3.63 2.01
C TYR A 514 -6.41 4.01 0.53
N LEU A 515 -5.32 4.34 -0.16
CA LEU A 515 -5.25 4.47 -1.62
C LEU A 515 -4.36 3.36 -2.22
N ALA A 516 -4.06 3.41 -3.52
CA ALA A 516 -3.07 2.55 -4.17
C ALA A 516 -2.21 3.28 -5.21
N VAL A 517 -1.01 2.74 -5.41
CA VAL A 517 -0.15 2.98 -6.57
C VAL A 517 0.33 1.62 -7.09
N ALA A 518 0.37 1.45 -8.41
CA ALA A 518 0.90 0.27 -9.08
C ALA A 518 2.06 0.67 -10.01
N VAL A 519 3.03 -0.23 -10.22
CA VAL A 519 4.09 -0.02 -11.23
C VAL A 519 3.61 -0.60 -12.56
N ASP A 520 3.88 0.09 -13.68
CA ASP A 520 3.56 -0.44 -14.99
C ASP A 520 4.48 -1.62 -15.35
N PRO A 521 3.96 -2.80 -15.73
CA PRO A 521 4.77 -3.97 -16.05
C PRO A 521 5.41 -3.93 -17.44
N LEU A 522 4.99 -3.01 -18.32
CA LEU A 522 5.64 -2.77 -19.62
C LEU A 522 6.62 -1.60 -19.51
N PHE A 523 6.13 -0.46 -19.03
CA PHE A 523 6.89 0.79 -18.95
C PHE A 523 7.41 0.98 -17.54
N THR A 524 8.41 0.20 -17.14
CA THR A 524 8.80 0.06 -15.72
C THR A 524 9.37 1.32 -15.06
N GLU A 525 9.58 2.41 -15.81
CA GLU A 525 9.84 3.77 -15.31
C GLU A 525 8.56 4.54 -14.89
N CYS A 526 7.40 3.87 -14.89
CA CYS A 526 6.09 4.49 -14.69
C CYS A 526 5.29 3.86 -13.56
N VAL A 527 4.42 4.68 -12.99
CA VAL A 527 3.40 4.26 -12.03
C VAL A 527 2.01 4.69 -12.46
N TRP A 528 1.02 3.91 -12.04
CA TRP A 528 -0.40 4.22 -12.09
C TRP A 528 -0.88 4.50 -10.69
N LEU A 529 -1.50 5.66 -10.49
CA LEU A 529 -2.03 6.13 -9.20
C LEU A 529 -3.56 6.12 -9.28
N VAL A 530 -4.22 5.65 -8.23
CA VAL A 530 -5.63 5.97 -7.98
C VAL A 530 -5.71 6.97 -6.82
N GLY A 531 -6.47 8.04 -7.01
CA GLY A 531 -6.76 9.03 -5.98
C GLY A 531 -8.25 9.18 -5.77
N GLU A 532 -8.65 9.33 -4.52
CA GLU A 532 -10.03 9.64 -4.11
C GLU A 532 -10.25 11.15 -4.19
N TYR A 533 -11.40 11.58 -4.71
CA TYR A 533 -11.81 12.98 -4.78
C TYR A 533 -13.31 13.11 -4.52
N SER A 534 -13.74 14.31 -4.13
CA SER A 534 -15.15 14.58 -3.82
C SER A 534 -15.93 14.82 -5.12
N LYS A 535 -16.97 14.03 -5.37
CA LYS A 535 -17.68 13.97 -6.66
C LYS A 535 -19.16 14.25 -6.50
N ASN A 536 -19.77 14.94 -7.46
CA ASN A 536 -21.21 15.23 -7.44
C ASN A 536 -22.06 14.01 -7.84
N THR A 537 -22.07 12.99 -6.99
CA THR A 537 -22.78 11.71 -7.12
C THR A 537 -23.83 11.53 -6.00
N PRO A 538 -24.83 10.64 -6.13
CA PRO A 538 -25.73 10.32 -5.03
C PRO A 538 -24.97 9.59 -3.90
N GLY A 539 -25.22 9.94 -2.64
CA GLY A 539 -24.65 9.23 -1.49
C GLY A 539 -23.78 10.10 -0.58
N ALA A 540 -22.57 9.64 -0.34
CA ALA A 540 -21.52 10.28 0.43
C ALA A 540 -20.69 11.30 -0.39
N HIS A 541 -20.88 11.39 -1.71
CA HIS A 541 -20.22 12.34 -2.63
C HIS A 541 -18.73 12.04 -2.89
N TRP A 542 -18.38 10.78 -3.11
CA TRP A 542 -17.03 10.36 -3.50
C TRP A 542 -16.96 9.89 -4.95
N GLY A 543 -15.75 9.95 -5.50
CA GLY A 543 -15.33 9.32 -6.74
C GLY A 543 -13.83 9.10 -6.76
N THR A 544 -13.38 8.35 -7.76
CA THR A 544 -11.96 8.02 -7.94
C THR A 544 -11.46 8.51 -9.30
N PHE A 545 -10.17 8.76 -9.40
CA PHE A 545 -9.51 9.14 -10.64
C PHE A 545 -8.21 8.37 -10.79
N ILE A 546 -8.00 7.75 -11.96
CA ILE A 546 -6.83 6.95 -12.28
C ILE A 546 -5.95 7.73 -13.26
N ALA A 547 -4.67 7.86 -12.94
CA ALA A 547 -3.69 8.55 -13.79
C ALA A 547 -2.35 7.82 -13.81
N ARG A 548 -1.59 7.96 -14.89
CA ARG A 548 -0.20 7.49 -14.97
C ARG A 548 0.77 8.66 -14.82
N SER A 549 1.90 8.41 -14.15
CA SER A 549 2.96 9.38 -13.93
C SER A 549 4.33 8.76 -14.13
N SER A 550 5.29 9.58 -14.56
CA SER A 550 6.72 9.36 -14.36
C SER A 550 7.43 10.70 -14.14
N GLN A 551 8.60 10.64 -13.51
CA GLN A 551 9.55 11.73 -13.41
C GLN A 551 10.55 11.74 -14.58
N ARG A 552 10.42 10.78 -15.51
CA ARG A 552 11.13 10.69 -16.80
C ARG A 552 10.15 10.54 -17.97
N THR A 553 10.68 10.50 -19.18
CA THR A 553 9.94 10.25 -20.42
C THR A 553 9.76 8.76 -20.74
N GLY A 554 9.84 7.87 -19.75
CA GLY A 554 9.79 6.42 -19.94
C GLY A 554 8.39 5.81 -20.02
N CYS A 555 7.34 6.63 -20.10
CA CYS A 555 5.93 6.23 -20.18
C CYS A 555 5.37 6.30 -21.58
N ASP A 556 4.13 5.84 -21.75
CA ASP A 556 3.48 5.52 -23.04
C ASP A 556 2.21 6.39 -23.19
N GLY A 557 2.42 7.70 -23.43
CA GLY A 557 1.52 8.82 -23.10
C GLY A 557 0.04 8.61 -23.40
N ASP A 558 -0.30 8.08 -24.56
CA ASP A 558 -1.67 7.84 -25.02
C ASP A 558 -2.10 6.36 -24.98
N SER A 559 -1.22 5.46 -24.53
CA SER A 559 -1.39 4.00 -24.47
C SER A 559 -1.35 3.27 -25.83
N ASP A 560 -0.62 3.80 -26.82
CA ASP A 560 -0.39 3.13 -28.11
C ASP A 560 0.56 1.91 -28.03
N GLY A 561 1.46 1.85 -27.03
CA GLY A 561 2.47 0.82 -26.84
C GLY A 561 3.94 1.22 -27.10
N TRP A 562 4.28 2.50 -27.23
CA TRP A 562 5.65 3.06 -27.31
C TRP A 562 5.90 4.10 -26.24
N SER A 563 7.15 4.30 -25.81
CA SER A 563 7.46 5.35 -24.84
C SER A 563 7.56 6.75 -25.44
N ASP A 564 7.15 7.77 -24.68
CA ASP A 564 7.34 9.20 -24.92
C ASP A 564 8.79 9.51 -25.33
N ALA A 565 9.77 8.80 -24.75
CA ALA A 565 11.19 8.86 -25.10
C ALA A 565 11.48 8.29 -26.50
N ALA A 566 10.97 7.10 -26.81
CA ALA A 566 11.11 6.50 -28.13
C ALA A 566 10.46 7.38 -29.20
N GLU A 567 9.25 7.85 -28.96
CA GLU A 567 8.49 8.72 -29.85
C GLU A 567 9.17 10.07 -30.14
N VAL A 568 9.72 10.73 -29.12
CA VAL A 568 10.52 11.96 -29.29
C VAL A 568 11.79 11.70 -30.14
N ILE A 569 12.36 10.49 -30.06
CA ILE A 569 13.50 10.08 -30.91
C ILE A 569 13.04 9.79 -32.35
N ILE A 570 11.93 9.05 -32.51
CA ILE A 570 11.35 8.61 -33.80
C ILE A 570 10.78 9.81 -34.59
N GLY A 571 10.24 10.82 -33.91
CA GLY A 571 9.56 11.96 -34.50
C GLY A 571 8.05 11.75 -34.67
N THR A 572 7.42 11.12 -33.69
CA THR A 572 5.96 11.05 -33.50
C THR A 572 5.50 12.02 -32.39
N ASN A 573 4.33 11.81 -31.77
CA ASN A 573 3.68 12.78 -30.88
C ASN A 573 3.11 12.09 -29.61
N PRO A 574 3.82 12.16 -28.46
CA PRO A 574 3.52 11.49 -27.16
C PRO A 574 2.19 11.80 -26.43
N ALA A 575 1.13 12.11 -27.17
CA ALA A 575 -0.18 12.50 -26.65
C ALA A 575 -1.29 12.25 -27.70
N LEU A 576 -1.07 11.36 -28.67
CA LEU A 576 -1.98 11.05 -29.76
C LEU A 576 -1.69 9.65 -30.35
N ALA A 577 -2.41 8.63 -29.90
CA ALA A 577 -2.24 7.25 -30.37
C ALA A 577 -2.65 7.02 -31.84
N CYS A 578 -3.37 7.95 -32.48
CA CYS A 578 -3.80 7.84 -33.88
C CYS A 578 -3.95 9.19 -34.59
N GLY A 579 -3.50 9.28 -35.84
CA GLY A 579 -3.47 10.50 -36.64
C GLY A 579 -2.14 10.77 -37.34
N THR A 580 -1.98 11.96 -37.92
CA THR A 580 -0.74 12.34 -38.62
C THR A 580 0.44 12.47 -37.65
N ARG A 581 1.45 11.62 -37.83
CA ARG A 581 2.62 11.44 -36.94
C ARG A 581 2.24 11.11 -35.49
N ALA A 582 1.14 10.40 -35.34
CA ALA A 582 0.75 9.73 -34.10
C ALA A 582 1.60 8.46 -33.90
N TRP A 583 1.28 7.41 -34.65
CA TRP A 583 1.65 6.06 -34.29
C TRP A 583 3.00 5.64 -34.93
N PRO A 584 4.03 5.22 -34.16
CA PRO A 584 5.33 4.85 -34.73
C PRO A 584 5.33 3.77 -35.83
N PRO A 585 4.46 2.75 -35.82
CA PRO A 585 4.35 1.75 -36.89
C PRO A 585 3.79 2.29 -38.21
N ASP A 586 2.92 3.29 -38.15
CA ASP A 586 2.39 3.98 -39.32
C ASP A 586 3.45 5.00 -39.76
N ILE A 587 4.35 4.59 -40.66
CA ILE A 587 5.45 5.44 -41.12
C ILE A 587 4.98 6.37 -42.24
N ASN A 588 3.90 6.02 -42.94
CA ASN A 588 3.39 6.75 -44.10
C ASN A 588 2.29 7.80 -43.76
N ASP A 589 1.75 7.77 -42.53
CA ASP A 589 0.62 8.54 -41.99
C ASP A 589 -0.76 8.20 -42.64
N ASP A 590 -1.06 6.92 -42.96
CA ASP A 590 -2.34 6.41 -43.54
C ASP A 590 -3.28 5.66 -42.57
N HIS A 591 -2.85 5.50 -41.32
CA HIS A 591 -3.54 4.83 -40.20
C HIS A 591 -3.57 3.29 -40.29
N SER A 592 -2.79 2.64 -41.16
CA SER A 592 -2.61 1.19 -41.23
C SER A 592 -1.14 0.79 -41.15
N VAL A 593 -0.80 -0.34 -40.52
CA VAL A 593 0.55 -0.94 -40.65
C VAL A 593 0.52 -1.94 -41.80
N ASP A 594 1.14 -1.61 -42.93
CA ASP A 594 1.09 -2.48 -44.11
C ASP A 594 2.45 -2.63 -44.83
N ILE A 595 2.45 -3.19 -46.05
CA ILE A 595 3.67 -3.43 -46.80
C ILE A 595 4.37 -2.13 -47.23
N SER A 596 3.65 -1.01 -47.26
CA SER A 596 4.19 0.31 -47.60
C SER A 596 5.13 0.85 -46.50
N ASP A 597 4.75 0.74 -45.22
CA ASP A 597 5.60 1.11 -44.08
C ASP A 597 6.85 0.24 -44.02
N VAL A 598 6.67 -1.07 -44.20
CA VAL A 598 7.78 -2.04 -44.29
C VAL A 598 8.72 -1.69 -45.44
N VAL A 599 8.22 -1.15 -46.56
CA VAL A 599 9.05 -0.66 -47.68
C VAL A 599 9.80 0.63 -47.33
N VAL A 600 9.21 1.58 -46.60
CA VAL A 600 9.92 2.80 -46.15
C VAL A 600 11.01 2.46 -45.13
N LEU A 601 10.72 1.54 -44.21
CA LEU A 601 11.66 1.03 -43.20
C LEU A 601 12.81 0.25 -43.86
N THR A 602 12.50 -0.80 -44.63
CA THR A 602 13.54 -1.62 -45.29
C THR A 602 14.36 -0.84 -46.32
N GLY A 603 13.80 0.21 -46.93
CA GLY A 603 14.55 1.16 -47.78
C GLY A 603 15.68 1.92 -47.06
N ASN A 604 15.68 1.88 -45.72
CA ASN A 604 16.71 2.46 -44.85
C ASN A 604 17.48 1.43 -44.01
N PHE A 605 17.23 0.13 -44.19
CA PHE A 605 17.90 -0.94 -43.46
C PHE A 605 19.44 -0.90 -43.58
N GLY A 606 20.12 -1.24 -42.50
CA GLY A 606 21.59 -1.26 -42.42
C GLY A 606 22.23 0.10 -42.19
N ARG A 607 21.46 1.14 -41.83
CA ARG A 607 21.93 2.52 -41.69
C ARG A 607 21.89 3.04 -40.26
N ARG A 608 22.83 3.92 -39.95
CA ARG A 608 22.84 4.71 -38.71
C ARG A 608 21.88 5.90 -38.77
N VAL A 609 21.26 6.18 -37.63
CA VAL A 609 20.54 7.40 -37.29
C VAL A 609 21.38 8.13 -36.22
N PRO A 610 21.91 9.34 -36.47
CA PRO A 610 22.01 10.07 -37.75
C PRO A 610 23.03 9.43 -38.73
N PRO A 611 23.06 9.82 -40.03
CA PRO A 611 22.32 10.91 -40.68
C PRO A 611 20.99 10.49 -41.32
N THR A 612 20.60 9.22 -41.21
CA THR A 612 19.30 8.73 -41.68
C THR A 612 18.17 9.34 -40.84
N PRO A 613 16.97 9.62 -41.39
CA PRO A 613 15.82 10.01 -40.59
C PRO A 613 15.50 8.98 -39.51
N ALA A 614 14.99 9.43 -38.36
CA ALA A 614 14.73 8.56 -37.21
C ALA A 614 13.39 7.80 -37.25
N ARG A 615 12.41 8.25 -38.04
CA ARG A 615 11.08 7.62 -38.14
C ARG A 615 11.07 6.11 -38.44
N PRO A 616 12.03 5.50 -39.17
CA PRO A 616 12.08 4.05 -39.38
C PRO A 616 12.96 3.28 -38.38
N ASN A 617 13.46 3.95 -37.34
CA ASN A 617 14.27 3.41 -36.25
C ASN A 617 13.35 3.35 -35.00
N ILE A 618 12.42 2.39 -35.02
CA ILE A 618 11.27 2.23 -34.11
C ILE A 618 11.47 1.14 -33.05
N ALA A 619 12.62 0.45 -33.07
CA ALA A 619 13.00 -0.56 -32.10
C ALA A 619 14.50 -0.42 -31.74
N PRO A 620 14.95 -0.99 -30.60
CA PRO A 620 14.13 -1.32 -29.42
C PRO A 620 13.42 -0.08 -28.84
N ASP A 621 12.79 -0.21 -27.68
CA ASP A 621 12.27 0.94 -26.93
C ASP A 621 13.19 1.18 -25.70
N PRO A 622 13.89 2.33 -25.59
CA PRO A 622 14.04 3.38 -26.60
C PRO A 622 15.01 2.95 -27.74
N PRO A 623 14.93 3.57 -28.94
CA PRO A 623 15.66 3.10 -30.12
C PRO A 623 17.19 3.26 -30.06
N ASP A 624 17.93 2.33 -30.66
CA ASP A 624 19.40 2.24 -30.50
C ASP A 624 20.22 3.11 -31.48
N GLY A 625 19.58 3.63 -32.54
CA GLY A 625 20.19 4.48 -33.57
C GLY A 625 20.69 3.71 -34.80
N PHE A 626 20.23 2.48 -35.03
CA PHE A 626 20.54 1.66 -36.19
C PHE A 626 19.31 0.94 -36.75
N ILE A 627 18.91 1.23 -37.99
CA ILE A 627 17.75 0.59 -38.63
C ILE A 627 18.13 -0.84 -39.04
N ASP A 628 17.58 -1.83 -38.35
CA ASP A 628 18.06 -3.22 -38.34
C ASP A 628 16.91 -4.26 -38.37
N VAL A 629 17.19 -5.52 -38.00
CA VAL A 629 16.19 -6.60 -37.99
C VAL A 629 15.15 -6.46 -36.87
N THR A 630 15.48 -5.72 -35.80
CA THR A 630 14.57 -5.48 -34.66
C THR A 630 13.43 -4.53 -35.04
N ASP A 631 13.69 -3.48 -35.83
CA ASP A 631 12.66 -2.59 -36.38
C ASP A 631 11.68 -3.36 -37.27
N ILE A 632 12.23 -4.17 -38.19
CA ILE A 632 11.43 -5.05 -39.07
C ILE A 632 10.60 -6.01 -38.23
N ALA A 633 11.17 -6.62 -37.18
CA ALA A 633 10.44 -7.54 -36.31
C ALA A 633 9.32 -6.84 -35.52
N ARG A 634 9.56 -5.64 -34.98
CA ARG A 634 8.54 -4.84 -34.27
C ARG A 634 7.41 -4.46 -35.22
N MET A 635 7.72 -3.92 -36.40
CA MET A 635 6.71 -3.55 -37.41
C MET A 635 5.92 -4.76 -37.93
N THR A 636 6.59 -5.86 -38.30
CA THR A 636 5.90 -7.04 -38.84
C THR A 636 5.08 -7.80 -37.80
N GLY A 637 5.38 -7.65 -36.51
CA GLY A 637 4.51 -8.11 -35.42
C GLY A 637 3.18 -7.35 -35.30
N LEU A 638 3.06 -6.21 -35.97
CA LEU A 638 1.89 -5.31 -35.95
C LEU A 638 1.19 -5.24 -37.32
N PHE A 639 1.66 -6.00 -38.31
CA PHE A 639 1.18 -5.95 -39.68
C PHE A 639 -0.32 -6.24 -39.79
N GLY A 640 -1.07 -5.37 -40.46
CA GLY A 640 -2.52 -5.44 -40.61
C GLY A 640 -3.31 -4.84 -39.43
N GLN A 641 -2.64 -4.31 -38.40
CA GLN A 641 -3.27 -3.46 -37.40
C GLN A 641 -3.49 -2.04 -37.95
N ARG A 642 -4.28 -1.26 -37.20
CA ARG A 642 -4.59 0.15 -37.46
C ARG A 642 -4.58 0.92 -36.15
N CYS A 643 -4.20 2.19 -36.19
CA CYS A 643 -4.48 3.07 -35.07
C CYS A 643 -5.99 3.38 -35.00
N SER A 644 -6.52 3.63 -33.81
CA SER A 644 -7.97 3.76 -33.56
C SER A 644 -8.30 4.67 -32.38
#